data_AF-A0A6P4YBK0-F1
#
_entry.id   AF-A0A6P4YBK0-F1
#
_cell.length_a   1.000
_cell.length_b   1.000
_cell.length_c   1.000
_cell.angle_alpha   90.00
_cell.angle_beta   90.00
_cell.angle_gamma   90.00
#
_symmetry.space_group_name_H-M   'P 1'
#
loop_
_entity.id
_entity.type
_entity.pdbx_description
1 polymer ?
#
loop_
_entity_poly.entity_id
_entity_poly.type
_entity_poly.pdbx_seq_one_letter_code
_entity_poly.pdbx_strand_id
1 'polypeptide(L)'
;MAIFASVKKVFLVMILAQTAVSFRPNRFSAFYGLDYTHEDITKTAALKVVAKFLEENPEEGRAVTPGQLQNLDPLTASSIFSSYYGGPVSAKNFDDAIGDITKANADIDQHDLWTSSVHFNAEQFQTALTRLRNIRSTIIGTLQKADLTDLDVSAARINTGSYLHTLQDFYSNTNWVENNGAVIYEDLGMPDRPNPAVAPPLMNTCSSTDCPPGGPSGGPRTTCENNLIVPEGVLTSGYRSDQDVDKPSVDHAWLGKCSHGGSHDATRSLTATGGINKESLDRAESPHHFLHETAARAAINATEHFFYAAGSGLKDQVGVDVFRRFFNLASGTSLCIVMDDTGSMSNDIAAAKSVSIEIIQRAVANPFDKPYNYVLVPFNDPMSDAGPMTITRDSTVYTAAINALNAHGGGDCPELSMTGLELALQNTLPKSKIYLFTDADPKDSDKMPDVLSLLRQKKSTITFLLTGSCSRKRRDLHGRLKRAVSGNPYDVIAEESGGKVFDITKDEVAEVSEVIALEVNGAPVTVMIKSVSESGPRDHEIAVDDTLLEMVITLTGSTATPVFQLYTPRGATQVFGTADAQVVIETDRYKVLKLTSPAAGTWVLRLADSQGYDIEVTGKSVLDFSTEFLDPGTGFLIDGRPVAGSEYRLVVSGRGLENVGNVTSATLLDQSGAVLSRIYLHTSSGRGEPVYTATILPPSQPFRISVEGIDQRNNTFTRLLTTLIESQSFRLDLAAGNKDPLYPGGSSRVGFVLVNEGAEDTFQLTVSDDVGLVTGVSPTSVTLATGTNVTGYVTFSAATSVSPGTASTAILTAQGSSGSSTAPSNFITVPMTVSERIILVIDTSPPVCSITSVVGNCTAELQHPDVCADRAWSVQMSVTDSGLGLREVWADVSTGQVLTTDTFVSGLKDSEISANYSSTCCHPTMTVTVVDLAGYVDQCVVDFSIPTTEAPPTTPRVPTTAAVTTPQVPTTAAVTPAMSVTEHAVAMDVGMTVSEFNDEVKMGFKVTVASSVTSYCQRHVMEFTSCRQENHRRKRAIYDAVTFDSDNVVILEGYPTLSASPDRITVAFFVSNPNSSAEEHVPVPGSLLLMVMRHDRMEIEEALGWRTIYSIYTYGDDIPTVTSAGLESTKVTEGLDKQNDGPASYVLHIVIGVVVAVVAIVVIIVLVVTLRGVRQPSVIKPNFEDDWKVNVDPSTTGHVNRALKSADERMSWSAETQEIPMTETDSPTNW
;
A
#
# COMPACT_ATOMS: atom_id res chain seq x y z
N MET A 1 20.65 6.74 -20.05
CA MET A 1 19.88 5.93 -19.08
C MET A 1 19.22 6.77 -17.98
N ALA A 2 19.88 7.76 -17.36
CA ALA A 2 19.24 8.69 -16.40
C ALA A 2 18.00 9.39 -16.99
N ILE A 3 18.07 9.85 -18.25
CA ILE A 3 16.92 10.40 -18.99
C ILE A 3 15.78 9.38 -19.13
N PHE A 4 16.07 8.08 -19.33
CA PHE A 4 15.05 7.03 -19.43
C PHE A 4 14.38 6.73 -18.09
N ALA A 5 15.12 6.78 -16.97
CA ALA A 5 14.56 6.62 -15.63
C ALA A 5 13.72 7.84 -15.21
N SER A 6 14.17 9.06 -15.53
CA SER A 6 13.40 10.29 -15.34
C SER A 6 12.16 10.32 -16.22
N VAL A 7 12.24 9.86 -17.47
CA VAL A 7 11.08 9.73 -18.37
C VAL A 7 10.10 8.66 -17.86
N LYS A 8 10.57 7.51 -17.34
CA LYS A 8 9.70 6.51 -16.70
C LYS A 8 8.99 7.05 -15.47
N LYS A 9 9.68 7.78 -14.58
CA LYS A 9 9.04 8.42 -13.42
C LYS A 9 8.03 9.48 -13.86
N VAL A 10 8.38 10.36 -14.81
CA VAL A 10 7.44 11.34 -15.38
C VAL A 10 6.24 10.67 -16.05
N PHE A 11 6.43 9.52 -16.71
CA PHE A 11 5.36 8.76 -17.34
C PHE A 11 4.45 8.06 -16.32
N LEU A 12 5.01 7.44 -15.28
CA LEU A 12 4.27 6.85 -14.16
C LEU A 12 3.46 7.94 -13.41
N VAL A 13 4.06 9.12 -13.21
CA VAL A 13 3.41 10.29 -12.61
C VAL A 13 2.28 10.81 -13.48
N MET A 14 2.48 10.91 -14.80
CA MET A 14 1.40 11.28 -15.72
C MET A 14 0.29 10.23 -15.73
N ILE A 15 0.59 8.95 -15.54
CA ILE A 15 -0.42 7.88 -15.52
C ILE A 15 -1.20 7.89 -14.19
N LEU A 16 -0.53 7.82 -13.04
CA LEU A 16 -1.18 7.81 -11.72
C LEU A 16 -1.93 9.11 -11.42
N ALA A 17 -1.49 10.24 -11.97
CA ALA A 17 -2.19 11.51 -11.81
C ALA A 17 -3.31 11.73 -12.84
N GLN A 18 -3.26 11.09 -14.02
CA GLN A 18 -4.20 11.43 -15.12
C GLN A 18 -5.14 10.30 -15.54
N THR A 19 -4.91 9.04 -15.17
CA THR A 19 -5.70 7.90 -15.65
C THR A 19 -6.36 7.19 -14.48
N ALA A 20 -7.67 7.03 -14.54
CA ALA A 20 -8.36 6.12 -13.64
C ALA A 20 -8.03 4.68 -14.09
N VAL A 21 -7.37 3.92 -13.20
CA VAL A 21 -6.97 2.50 -13.40
C VAL A 21 -7.61 1.59 -12.34
N SER A 22 -7.90 2.20 -11.19
CA SER A 22 -8.50 1.71 -9.96
C SER A 22 -9.18 2.92 -9.29
N PHE A 23 -9.86 2.73 -8.15
CA PHE A 23 -10.15 3.90 -7.30
C PHE A 23 -8.84 4.64 -7.01
N ARG A 24 -8.86 5.96 -7.04
CA ARG A 24 -7.60 6.70 -6.85
C ARG A 24 -7.01 6.38 -5.47
N PRO A 25 -5.68 6.24 -5.33
CA PRO A 25 -5.08 5.75 -4.10
C PRO A 25 -5.42 6.61 -2.87
N ASN A 26 -5.33 7.93 -3.03
CA ASN A 26 -5.54 8.89 -1.96
C ASN A 26 -5.97 10.26 -2.53
N ARG A 27 -6.33 11.20 -1.64
CA ARG A 27 -6.80 12.54 -2.04
C ARG A 27 -5.79 13.35 -2.86
N PHE A 28 -4.49 13.05 -2.76
CA PHE A 28 -3.44 13.75 -3.49
C PHE A 28 -3.23 13.20 -4.90
N SER A 29 -3.74 12.00 -5.16
CA SER A 29 -3.85 11.41 -6.49
C SER A 29 -5.13 11.85 -7.21
N ALA A 30 -6.09 12.48 -6.51
CA ALA A 30 -7.36 12.95 -7.07
C ALA A 30 -7.29 14.36 -7.67
N PHE A 31 -7.56 14.47 -8.98
CA PHE A 31 -7.73 15.76 -9.66
C PHE A 31 -9.04 16.45 -9.26
N TYR A 32 -10.07 15.66 -8.99
CA TYR A 32 -11.34 16.13 -8.45
C TYR A 32 -11.40 15.74 -6.98
N GLY A 33 -11.26 16.71 -6.08
CA GLY A 33 -11.30 16.49 -4.63
C GLY A 33 -12.64 15.97 -4.07
N LEU A 34 -13.54 15.48 -4.93
CA LEU A 34 -14.82 14.87 -4.60
C LEU A 34 -14.88 13.38 -5.00
N ASP A 35 -13.90 12.85 -5.73
CA ASP A 35 -13.80 11.42 -5.98
C ASP A 35 -13.63 10.68 -4.63
N TYR A 36 -14.26 9.52 -4.50
CA TYR A 36 -13.92 8.57 -3.44
C TYR A 36 -12.60 7.89 -3.82
N THR A 37 -11.67 7.91 -2.88
CA THR A 37 -10.37 7.26 -2.99
C THR A 37 -10.34 5.95 -2.20
N HIS A 38 -9.35 5.08 -2.45
CA HIS A 38 -9.11 3.90 -1.61
C HIS A 38 -8.92 4.28 -0.13
N GLU A 39 -8.23 5.41 0.14
CA GLU A 39 -8.11 6.02 1.47
C GLU A 39 -9.48 6.33 2.07
N ASP A 40 -10.36 7.05 1.35
CA ASP A 40 -11.68 7.46 1.84
C ASP A 40 -12.59 6.25 2.13
N ILE A 41 -12.63 5.29 1.20
CA ILE A 41 -13.44 4.07 1.30
C ILE A 41 -13.02 3.28 2.55
N THR A 42 -11.72 3.05 2.70
CA THR A 42 -11.15 2.25 3.79
C THR A 42 -11.32 2.96 5.14
N LYS A 43 -10.99 4.27 5.24
CA LYS A 43 -11.13 5.04 6.48
C LYS A 43 -12.59 5.15 6.91
N THR A 44 -13.51 5.39 5.98
CA THR A 44 -14.96 5.48 6.27
C THR A 44 -15.49 4.17 6.85
N ALA A 45 -15.17 3.03 6.22
CA ALA A 45 -15.59 1.72 6.69
C ALA A 45 -15.00 1.40 8.08
N ALA A 46 -13.70 1.63 8.29
CA ALA A 46 -13.04 1.37 9.56
C ALA A 46 -13.64 2.17 10.72
N LEU A 47 -13.93 3.46 10.51
CA LEU A 47 -14.53 4.32 11.54
C LEU A 47 -15.93 3.83 11.95
N LYS A 48 -16.78 3.47 11.00
CA LYS A 48 -18.11 2.91 11.28
C LYS A 48 -18.03 1.58 12.03
N VAL A 49 -17.17 0.68 11.56
CA VAL A 49 -16.94 -0.64 12.16
C VAL A 49 -16.47 -0.50 13.61
N VAL A 50 -15.51 0.39 13.87
CA VAL A 50 -14.98 0.59 15.22
C VAL A 50 -16.00 1.26 16.13
N ALA A 51 -16.75 2.26 15.65
CA ALA A 51 -17.83 2.86 16.41
C ALA A 51 -18.85 1.80 16.87
N LYS A 52 -19.30 0.94 15.95
CA LYS A 52 -20.18 -0.19 16.25
C LYS A 52 -19.52 -1.19 17.22
N PHE A 53 -18.25 -1.53 16.99
CA PHE A 53 -17.51 -2.47 17.82
C PHE A 53 -17.43 -2.05 19.29
N LEU A 54 -17.12 -0.78 19.55
CA LEU A 54 -16.98 -0.23 20.89
C LEU A 54 -18.33 -0.16 21.63
N GLU A 55 -19.44 0.08 20.92
CA GLU A 55 -20.79 0.00 21.49
C GLU A 55 -21.18 -1.42 21.89
N GLU A 56 -20.87 -2.42 21.06
CA GLU A 56 -21.24 -3.83 21.30
C GLU A 56 -20.27 -4.55 22.25
N ASN A 57 -19.01 -4.10 22.32
CA ASN A 57 -17.94 -4.72 23.10
C ASN A 57 -17.22 -3.69 23.98
N PRO A 58 -17.93 -2.99 24.88
CA PRO A 58 -17.34 -1.96 25.72
C PRO A 58 -16.30 -2.55 26.68
N GLU A 59 -15.32 -1.75 27.07
CA GLU A 59 -14.43 -2.07 28.19
C GLU A 59 -15.23 -2.06 29.50
N GLU A 60 -14.70 -2.73 30.52
CA GLU A 60 -15.29 -2.73 31.85
C GLU A 60 -15.47 -1.28 32.36
N GLY A 61 -16.70 -0.93 32.77
CA GLY A 61 -17.05 0.42 33.22
C GLY A 61 -17.27 1.45 32.10
N ARG A 62 -17.26 1.05 30.81
CA ARG A 62 -17.42 1.93 29.64
C ARG A 62 -18.67 1.63 28.82
N ALA A 63 -19.79 1.30 29.48
CA ALA A 63 -21.03 0.99 28.77
C ALA A 63 -21.51 2.18 27.92
N VAL A 64 -21.83 1.91 26.66
CA VAL A 64 -22.28 2.89 25.67
C VAL A 64 -23.63 2.44 25.11
N THR A 65 -24.51 3.39 24.79
CA THR A 65 -25.81 3.07 24.19
C THR A 65 -25.66 2.78 22.68
N PRO A 66 -26.41 1.80 22.11
CA PRO A 66 -26.37 1.56 20.68
C PRO A 66 -26.70 2.80 19.85
N GLY A 67 -25.87 3.11 18.87
CA GLY A 67 -25.96 4.28 18.00
C GLY A 67 -25.32 5.56 18.54
N GLN A 68 -24.83 5.58 19.79
CA GLN A 68 -24.22 6.78 20.38
C GLN A 68 -22.92 7.21 19.68
N LEU A 69 -22.08 6.25 19.27
CA LEU A 69 -20.83 6.49 18.54
C LEU A 69 -21.07 6.47 17.03
N GLN A 70 -21.94 5.58 16.54
CA GLN A 70 -22.18 5.44 15.10
C GLN A 70 -22.81 6.68 14.45
N ASN A 71 -23.58 7.47 15.23
CA ASN A 71 -24.27 8.67 14.73
C ASN A 71 -23.50 9.99 15.00
N LEU A 72 -22.22 9.91 15.36
CA LEU A 72 -21.39 11.11 15.53
C LEU A 72 -21.24 11.84 14.19
N ASP A 73 -21.33 13.17 14.22
CA ASP A 73 -21.11 14.04 13.06
C ASP A 73 -20.20 15.23 13.46
N PRO A 74 -18.95 15.30 12.93
CA PRO A 74 -18.35 14.33 12.02
C PRO A 74 -17.96 13.02 12.72
N LEU A 75 -18.07 11.89 12.02
CA LEU A 75 -17.54 10.60 12.48
C LEU A 75 -16.03 10.54 12.24
N THR A 76 -15.25 10.76 13.29
CA THR A 76 -13.78 10.73 13.28
C THR A 76 -13.22 9.91 14.43
N ALA A 77 -11.98 9.44 14.35
CA ALA A 77 -11.33 8.72 15.45
C ALA A 77 -11.33 9.56 16.74
N SER A 78 -11.10 10.88 16.61
CA SER A 78 -11.14 11.84 17.73
C SER A 78 -12.53 11.92 18.37
N SER A 79 -13.59 12.05 17.56
CA SER A 79 -14.97 12.10 18.06
C SER A 79 -15.39 10.79 18.75
N ILE A 80 -15.00 9.63 18.19
CA ILE A 80 -15.28 8.30 18.74
C ILE A 80 -14.60 8.16 20.10
N PHE A 81 -13.30 8.45 20.17
CA PHE A 81 -12.53 8.33 21.42
C PHE A 81 -13.01 9.31 22.49
N SER A 82 -13.28 10.56 22.12
CA SER A 82 -13.81 11.57 23.03
C SER A 82 -15.16 11.14 23.62
N SER A 83 -16.08 10.64 22.79
CA SER A 83 -17.40 10.16 23.23
C SER A 83 -17.32 8.86 24.04
N TYR A 84 -16.49 7.90 23.64
CA TYR A 84 -16.35 6.59 24.28
C TYR A 84 -15.61 6.66 25.62
N TYR A 85 -14.47 7.36 25.66
CA TYR A 85 -13.68 7.48 26.88
C TYR A 85 -14.18 8.62 27.78
N GLY A 86 -14.90 9.62 27.27
CA GLY A 86 -15.47 10.71 28.06
C GLY A 86 -14.42 11.65 28.67
N GLY A 87 -13.22 11.71 28.10
CA GLY A 87 -12.11 12.55 28.55
C GLY A 87 -10.98 12.64 27.53
N PRO A 88 -9.89 13.36 27.84
CA PRO A 88 -8.80 13.66 26.91
C PRO A 88 -7.90 12.44 26.65
N VAL A 89 -8.40 11.48 25.87
CA VAL A 89 -7.68 10.30 25.41
C VAL A 89 -7.34 10.48 23.93
N SER A 90 -6.07 10.30 23.59
CA SER A 90 -5.62 10.43 22.21
C SER A 90 -6.16 9.31 21.33
N ALA A 91 -6.73 9.68 20.18
CA ALA A 91 -7.13 8.74 19.12
C ALA A 91 -5.97 8.35 18.18
N LYS A 92 -4.76 8.86 18.45
CA LYS A 92 -3.60 8.74 17.55
C LYS A 92 -3.30 7.31 17.15
N ASN A 93 -3.26 6.41 18.13
CA ASN A 93 -2.99 4.99 17.93
C ASN A 93 -3.99 4.32 16.98
N PHE A 94 -5.27 4.68 17.07
CA PHE A 94 -6.32 4.19 16.19
C PHE A 94 -6.20 4.79 14.79
N ASP A 95 -6.00 6.11 14.68
CA ASP A 95 -5.78 6.77 13.39
C ASP A 95 -4.59 6.19 12.64
N ASP A 96 -3.48 5.92 13.34
CA ASP A 96 -2.29 5.34 12.72
C ASP A 96 -2.54 3.88 12.27
N ALA A 97 -3.34 3.12 13.03
CA ALA A 97 -3.74 1.76 12.64
C ALA A 97 -4.60 1.76 11.37
N ILE A 98 -5.51 2.74 11.22
CA ILE A 98 -6.20 2.96 9.94
C ILE A 98 -5.18 3.37 8.86
N GLY A 99 -4.25 4.26 9.20
CA GLY A 99 -3.17 4.74 8.34
C GLY A 99 -2.34 3.61 7.72
N ASP A 100 -1.97 2.60 8.51
CA ASP A 100 -1.26 1.40 8.02
C ASP A 100 -2.06 0.67 6.93
N ILE A 101 -3.39 0.54 7.11
CA ILE A 101 -4.28 -0.15 6.16
C ILE A 101 -4.48 0.71 4.90
N THR A 102 -4.74 2.01 5.06
CA THR A 102 -4.97 2.93 3.93
C THR A 102 -3.70 3.11 3.10
N LYS A 103 -2.52 3.22 3.74
CA LYS A 103 -1.23 3.27 3.04
C LYS A 103 -1.01 2.00 2.24
N ALA A 104 -1.15 0.83 2.86
CA ALA A 104 -0.95 -0.44 2.18
C ALA A 104 -1.97 -0.72 1.07
N ASN A 105 -3.19 -0.19 1.17
CA ASN A 105 -4.18 -0.22 0.09
C ASN A 105 -3.72 0.67 -1.08
N ALA A 106 -3.37 1.92 -0.81
CA ALA A 106 -2.90 2.86 -1.83
C ALA A 106 -1.62 2.38 -2.54
N ASP A 107 -0.65 1.84 -1.79
CA ASP A 107 0.65 1.41 -2.31
C ASP A 107 0.55 0.29 -3.36
N ILE A 108 -0.58 -0.43 -3.46
CA ILE A 108 -0.79 -1.43 -4.51
C ILE A 108 -0.74 -0.79 -5.91
N ASP A 109 -1.33 0.41 -6.07
CA ASP A 109 -1.28 1.16 -7.34
C ASP A 109 0.14 1.62 -7.72
N GLN A 110 1.07 1.67 -6.75
CA GLN A 110 2.45 2.03 -7.02
C GLN A 110 3.25 0.85 -7.61
N HIS A 111 2.96 -0.38 -7.16
CA HIS A 111 3.80 -1.54 -7.42
C HIS A 111 3.19 -2.56 -8.39
N ASP A 112 1.86 -2.73 -8.34
CA ASP A 112 1.14 -3.76 -9.07
C ASP A 112 0.15 -3.19 -10.12
N LEU A 113 0.29 -1.91 -10.47
CA LEU A 113 -0.60 -1.16 -11.37
C LEU A 113 -0.98 -1.90 -12.67
N TRP A 114 -0.08 -2.71 -13.22
CA TRP A 114 -0.26 -3.38 -14.52
C TRP A 114 -0.87 -4.78 -14.41
N THR A 115 -1.12 -5.26 -13.19
CA THR A 115 -1.56 -6.64 -12.95
C THR A 115 -3.09 -6.73 -12.98
N SER A 116 -3.64 -7.31 -14.04
CA SER A 116 -5.10 -7.34 -14.27
C SER A 116 -5.87 -7.99 -13.12
N SER A 117 -5.32 -9.06 -12.53
CA SER A 117 -5.95 -9.79 -11.42
C SER A 117 -5.99 -9.00 -10.10
N VAL A 118 -5.17 -7.96 -9.92
CA VAL A 118 -5.18 -7.11 -8.73
C VAL A 118 -6.36 -6.13 -8.76
N HIS A 119 -6.78 -5.72 -9.96
CA HIS A 119 -7.81 -4.70 -10.20
C HIS A 119 -9.12 -5.27 -10.78
N PHE A 120 -9.29 -6.60 -10.80
CA PHE A 120 -10.43 -7.28 -11.45
C PHE A 120 -10.64 -6.88 -12.93
N ASN A 121 -9.54 -6.60 -13.64
CA ASN A 121 -9.55 -6.29 -15.06
C ASN A 121 -9.39 -7.56 -15.91
N ALA A 122 -9.63 -7.42 -17.22
CA ALA A 122 -9.33 -8.42 -18.24
C ALA A 122 -9.96 -9.82 -18.02
N GLU A 123 -11.08 -9.87 -17.33
CA GLU A 123 -11.83 -11.05 -16.94
C GLU A 123 -11.01 -12.03 -16.07
N GLN A 124 -9.99 -11.53 -15.36
CA GLN A 124 -9.14 -12.30 -14.46
C GLN A 124 -9.81 -12.64 -13.11
N PHE A 125 -11.10 -12.98 -13.11
CA PHE A 125 -11.89 -13.25 -11.90
C PHE A 125 -11.33 -14.42 -11.09
N GLN A 126 -10.95 -15.53 -11.73
CA GLN A 126 -10.44 -16.72 -11.03
C GLN A 126 -9.15 -16.41 -10.27
N THR A 127 -8.21 -15.73 -10.92
CA THR A 127 -6.94 -15.30 -10.34
C THR A 127 -7.16 -14.29 -9.21
N ALA A 128 -8.04 -13.30 -9.43
CA ALA A 128 -8.37 -12.27 -8.43
C ALA A 128 -9.04 -12.86 -7.17
N LEU A 129 -10.01 -13.77 -7.33
CA LEU A 129 -10.67 -14.46 -6.22
C LEU A 129 -9.69 -15.29 -5.41
N THR A 130 -8.74 -15.93 -6.08
CA THR A 130 -7.71 -16.74 -5.42
C THR A 130 -6.75 -15.88 -4.64
N ARG A 131 -6.33 -14.75 -5.22
CA ARG A 131 -5.57 -13.74 -4.50
C ARG A 131 -6.30 -13.30 -3.23
N LEU A 132 -7.59 -12.96 -3.32
CA LEU A 132 -8.38 -12.57 -2.15
C LEU A 132 -8.41 -13.68 -1.08
N ARG A 133 -8.69 -14.93 -1.47
CA ARG A 133 -8.71 -16.08 -0.54
C ARG A 133 -7.35 -16.30 0.12
N ASN A 134 -6.25 -16.21 -0.63
CA ASN A 134 -4.88 -16.39 -0.11
C ASN A 134 -4.51 -15.31 0.91
N ILE A 135 -4.77 -14.03 0.58
CA ILE A 135 -4.45 -12.92 1.47
C ILE A 135 -5.33 -13.01 2.72
N ARG A 136 -6.62 -13.35 2.56
CA ARG A 136 -7.54 -13.56 3.69
C ARG A 136 -7.08 -14.68 4.64
N SER A 137 -6.69 -15.83 4.10
CA SER A 137 -6.09 -16.94 4.88
C SER A 137 -4.87 -16.45 5.65
N THR A 138 -4.00 -15.69 4.98
CA THR A 138 -2.79 -15.12 5.58
C THR A 138 -3.09 -14.14 6.71
N ILE A 139 -4.06 -13.23 6.55
CA ILE A 139 -4.47 -12.27 7.59
C ILE A 139 -4.98 -13.03 8.83
N ILE A 140 -5.91 -13.97 8.63
CA ILE A 140 -6.53 -14.71 9.74
C ILE A 140 -5.50 -15.59 10.43
N GLY A 141 -4.69 -16.34 9.69
CA GLY A 141 -3.65 -17.21 10.23
C GLY A 141 -2.59 -16.43 11.01
N THR A 142 -2.21 -15.24 10.54
CA THR A 142 -1.29 -14.34 11.25
C THR A 142 -1.87 -13.88 12.60
N LEU A 143 -3.14 -13.48 12.61
CA LEU A 143 -3.83 -12.97 13.81
C LEU A 143 -4.24 -14.05 14.82
N GLN A 144 -4.26 -15.32 14.40
CA GLN A 144 -4.58 -16.46 15.27
C GLN A 144 -3.36 -17.12 15.92
N LYS A 145 -2.14 -16.61 15.68
CA LYS A 145 -0.93 -17.11 16.33
C LYS A 145 -1.04 -17.06 17.85
N ALA A 146 -0.60 -18.12 18.53
CA ALA A 146 -0.62 -18.20 19.99
C ALA A 146 0.33 -17.17 20.64
N ASP A 147 1.42 -16.84 19.94
CA ASP A 147 2.48 -15.89 20.30
C ASP A 147 2.38 -14.57 19.50
N LEU A 148 1.16 -14.12 19.18
CA LEU A 148 0.89 -12.94 18.37
C LEU A 148 1.70 -11.69 18.84
N THR A 149 2.59 -11.21 17.99
CA THR A 149 3.39 -9.99 18.24
C THR A 149 2.74 -8.74 17.65
N ASP A 150 3.21 -7.55 18.01
CA ASP A 150 2.71 -6.32 17.35
C ASP A 150 3.16 -6.21 15.90
N LEU A 151 4.29 -6.85 15.55
CA LEU A 151 4.77 -6.92 14.18
C LEU A 151 3.82 -7.77 13.33
N ASP A 152 3.36 -8.90 13.85
CA ASP A 152 2.33 -9.72 13.21
C ASP A 152 1.04 -8.92 12.99
N VAL A 153 0.60 -8.14 13.99
CA VAL A 153 -0.59 -7.29 13.87
C VAL A 153 -0.41 -6.20 12.81
N SER A 154 0.75 -5.55 12.76
CA SER A 154 1.08 -4.56 11.73
C SER A 154 1.13 -5.20 10.33
N ALA A 155 1.75 -6.37 10.19
CA ALA A 155 1.75 -7.12 8.94
C ALA A 155 0.34 -7.54 8.51
N ALA A 156 -0.53 -7.91 9.45
CA ALA A 156 -1.92 -8.20 9.15
C ALA A 156 -2.68 -6.97 8.63
N ARG A 157 -2.40 -5.75 9.13
CA ARG A 157 -2.97 -4.50 8.59
C ARG A 157 -2.48 -4.23 7.16
N ILE A 158 -1.20 -4.45 6.89
CA ILE A 158 -0.62 -4.28 5.54
C ILE A 158 -1.28 -5.26 4.56
N ASN A 159 -1.38 -6.53 4.92
CA ASN A 159 -2.08 -7.54 4.11
C ASN A 159 -3.58 -7.20 3.96
N THR A 160 -4.21 -6.62 4.99
CA THR A 160 -5.59 -6.14 4.90
C THR A 160 -5.72 -5.02 3.88
N GLY A 161 -4.81 -4.05 3.85
CA GLY A 161 -4.78 -3.02 2.81
C GLY A 161 -4.71 -3.62 1.40
N SER A 162 -3.84 -4.61 1.20
CA SER A 162 -3.71 -5.34 -0.07
C SER A 162 -4.97 -6.12 -0.47
N TYR A 163 -5.63 -6.78 0.49
CA TYR A 163 -6.91 -7.45 0.26
C TYR A 163 -8.01 -6.46 -0.12
N LEU A 164 -8.10 -5.35 0.62
CA LEU A 164 -9.13 -4.33 0.42
C LEU A 164 -8.98 -3.62 -0.92
N HIS A 165 -7.76 -3.39 -1.40
CA HIS A 165 -7.53 -2.83 -2.73
C HIS A 165 -8.25 -3.65 -3.81
N THR A 166 -7.91 -4.94 -3.91
CA THR A 166 -8.53 -5.86 -4.87
C THR A 166 -10.03 -6.03 -4.64
N LEU A 167 -10.49 -6.07 -3.37
CA LEU A 167 -11.92 -6.14 -3.03
C LEU A 167 -12.70 -4.91 -3.52
N GLN A 168 -12.13 -3.72 -3.38
CA GLN A 168 -12.79 -2.46 -3.71
C GLN A 168 -12.89 -2.31 -5.24
N ASP A 169 -11.82 -2.62 -5.98
CA ASP A 169 -11.78 -2.50 -7.44
C ASP A 169 -12.75 -3.44 -8.17
N PHE A 170 -13.15 -4.56 -7.55
CA PHE A 170 -14.26 -5.38 -8.06
C PHE A 170 -15.50 -4.53 -8.37
N TYR A 171 -15.82 -3.55 -7.53
CA TYR A 171 -17.02 -2.72 -7.68
C TYR A 171 -16.84 -1.59 -8.71
N SER A 172 -15.61 -1.16 -9.02
CA SER A 172 -15.36 -0.13 -10.03
C SER A 172 -15.11 -0.69 -11.43
N ASN A 173 -14.60 -1.93 -11.52
CA ASN A 173 -14.01 -2.46 -12.76
C ASN A 173 -14.82 -3.60 -13.40
N THR A 174 -15.84 -4.09 -12.70
CA THR A 174 -16.78 -5.09 -13.21
C THR A 174 -18.17 -4.48 -13.47
N ASN A 175 -19.09 -5.23 -14.07
CA ASN A 175 -20.51 -4.84 -14.20
C ASN A 175 -21.36 -5.09 -12.93
N TRP A 176 -20.75 -5.36 -11.76
CA TRP A 176 -21.51 -5.71 -10.56
C TRP A 176 -22.49 -4.62 -10.14
N VAL A 177 -22.04 -3.37 -10.14
CA VAL A 177 -22.80 -2.20 -9.65
C VAL A 177 -23.94 -1.84 -10.61
N GLU A 178 -23.75 -2.07 -11.90
CA GLU A 178 -24.76 -1.95 -12.94
C GLU A 178 -25.92 -2.92 -12.66
N ASN A 179 -25.59 -4.16 -12.26
CA ASN A 179 -26.58 -5.22 -12.01
C ASN A 179 -27.25 -5.10 -10.63
N ASN A 180 -26.52 -4.68 -9.60
CA ASN A 180 -26.93 -4.84 -8.19
C ASN A 180 -26.93 -3.53 -7.39
N GLY A 181 -26.59 -2.40 -8.01
CA GLY A 181 -26.42 -1.13 -7.32
C GLY A 181 -25.35 -1.21 -6.23
N ALA A 182 -25.67 -0.75 -5.02
CA ALA A 182 -24.74 -0.72 -3.88
C ALA A 182 -24.76 -1.99 -3.01
N VAL A 183 -25.46 -3.04 -3.45
CA VAL A 183 -25.48 -4.35 -2.76
C VAL A 183 -24.12 -5.02 -2.95
N ILE A 184 -23.60 -5.69 -1.92
CA ILE A 184 -22.30 -6.35 -1.95
C ILE A 184 -22.42 -7.80 -2.43
N TYR A 185 -21.35 -8.33 -3.01
CA TYR A 185 -21.21 -9.78 -3.19
C TYR A 185 -20.62 -10.38 -1.91
N GLU A 186 -21.46 -10.91 -1.02
CA GLU A 186 -21.05 -11.43 0.30
C GLU A 186 -20.05 -12.59 0.23
N ASP A 187 -20.08 -13.36 -0.86
CA ASP A 187 -19.21 -14.50 -1.11
C ASP A 187 -17.85 -14.11 -1.74
N LEU A 188 -17.64 -12.82 -2.05
CA LEU A 188 -16.40 -12.33 -2.67
C LEU A 188 -15.18 -12.62 -1.80
N GLY A 189 -14.25 -13.45 -2.29
CA GLY A 189 -13.04 -13.81 -1.57
C GLY A 189 -13.27 -14.72 -0.35
N MET A 190 -14.46 -15.31 -0.19
CA MET A 190 -14.73 -16.30 0.85
C MET A 190 -14.19 -17.70 0.45
N PRO A 191 -13.65 -18.47 1.41
CA PRO A 191 -13.25 -19.86 1.17
C PRO A 191 -14.50 -20.71 0.91
N ASP A 192 -14.35 -21.73 0.06
CA ASP A 192 -15.38 -22.73 -0.24
C ASP A 192 -16.72 -22.20 -0.81
N ARG A 193 -16.75 -20.92 -1.21
CA ARG A 193 -17.90 -20.29 -1.88
C ARG A 193 -17.72 -20.33 -3.40
N PRO A 194 -18.81 -20.60 -4.16
CA PRO A 194 -18.73 -20.72 -5.61
C PRO A 194 -18.29 -19.41 -6.25
N ASN A 195 -17.54 -19.51 -7.36
CA ASN A 195 -17.20 -18.33 -8.16
C ASN A 195 -18.48 -17.76 -8.79
N PRO A 196 -18.61 -16.43 -8.92
CA PRO A 196 -19.73 -15.84 -9.64
C PRO A 196 -19.75 -16.32 -11.09
N ALA A 197 -20.91 -16.29 -11.72
CA ALA A 197 -21.02 -16.53 -13.15
C ALA A 197 -20.27 -15.42 -13.92
N VAL A 198 -19.38 -15.78 -14.83
CA VAL A 198 -18.51 -14.86 -15.58
C VAL A 198 -18.58 -15.15 -17.08
N ALA A 199 -18.47 -14.10 -17.89
CA ALA A 199 -18.48 -14.22 -19.33
C ALA A 199 -17.22 -14.97 -19.82
N PRO A 200 -17.34 -15.97 -20.71
CA PRO A 200 -16.19 -16.68 -21.25
C PRO A 200 -15.42 -15.81 -22.25
N PRO A 201 -14.15 -16.14 -22.58
CA PRO A 201 -13.27 -15.28 -23.39
C PRO A 201 -13.83 -14.84 -24.75
N LEU A 202 -14.72 -15.62 -25.36
CA LEU A 202 -15.30 -15.34 -26.68
C LEU A 202 -16.70 -14.72 -26.64
N MET A 203 -17.32 -14.58 -25.46
CA MET A 203 -18.62 -13.93 -25.35
C MET A 203 -18.49 -12.41 -25.52
N ASN A 204 -19.27 -11.84 -26.44
CA ASN A 204 -19.39 -10.39 -26.57
C ASN A 204 -20.10 -9.82 -25.33
N THR A 205 -19.49 -8.84 -24.67
CA THR A 205 -20.00 -8.24 -23.43
C THR A 205 -20.32 -6.76 -23.57
N CYS A 206 -19.77 -6.10 -24.58
CA CYS A 206 -20.01 -4.70 -24.87
C CYS A 206 -20.34 -4.43 -26.35
N SER A 207 -21.03 -3.31 -26.57
CA SER A 207 -21.44 -2.79 -27.88
C SER A 207 -20.92 -1.36 -28.11
N SER A 208 -20.52 -1.06 -29.35
CA SER A 208 -20.09 0.29 -29.77
C SER A 208 -21.25 1.28 -29.96
N THR A 209 -22.51 0.81 -29.99
CA THR A 209 -23.66 1.65 -30.40
C THR A 209 -23.97 2.79 -29.43
N ASP A 210 -23.80 2.57 -28.13
CA ASP A 210 -24.12 3.56 -27.08
C ASP A 210 -22.88 4.33 -26.57
N CYS A 211 -21.70 4.06 -27.15
CA CYS A 211 -20.44 4.73 -26.84
C CYS A 211 -19.79 5.32 -28.12
N PRO A 212 -20.40 6.32 -28.79
CA PRO A 212 -19.87 6.87 -30.01
C PRO A 212 -18.51 7.57 -29.77
N PRO A 213 -17.51 7.36 -30.65
CA PRO A 213 -16.20 7.98 -30.51
C PRO A 213 -16.32 9.51 -30.50
N GLY A 214 -15.70 10.14 -29.51
CA GLY A 214 -15.65 11.59 -29.39
C GLY A 214 -15.08 12.24 -30.66
N GLY A 215 -15.61 13.41 -31.04
CA GLY A 215 -15.09 14.18 -32.16
C GLY A 215 -13.63 14.65 -31.94
N PRO A 216 -13.02 15.34 -32.93
CA PRO A 216 -11.58 15.72 -32.95
C PRO A 216 -11.12 16.62 -31.79
N SER A 217 -12.04 17.03 -30.91
CA SER A 217 -11.82 17.87 -29.72
C SER A 217 -11.63 17.05 -28.43
N GLY A 218 -11.58 15.71 -28.50
CA GLY A 218 -10.97 14.89 -27.44
C GLY A 218 -11.83 14.58 -26.20
N GLY A 219 -13.15 14.41 -26.33
CA GLY A 219 -13.95 13.83 -25.22
C GLY A 219 -15.19 13.07 -25.73
N PRO A 220 -15.61 11.98 -25.05
CA PRO A 220 -16.85 11.27 -25.38
C PRO A 220 -18.06 12.21 -25.22
N ARG A 221 -18.99 12.17 -26.18
CA ARG A 221 -20.19 13.05 -26.20
C ARG A 221 -21.39 12.50 -25.41
N THR A 222 -21.34 11.25 -24.93
CA THR A 222 -22.44 10.57 -24.21
C THR A 222 -21.89 9.56 -23.20
N THR A 223 -22.65 9.28 -22.15
CA THR A 223 -22.41 8.20 -21.18
C THR A 223 -22.44 6.85 -21.89
N CYS A 224 -21.64 5.88 -21.42
CA CYS A 224 -21.68 4.50 -21.92
C CYS A 224 -22.81 3.66 -21.27
N GLU A 225 -23.89 4.31 -20.85
CA GLU A 225 -24.89 3.76 -19.92
C GLU A 225 -25.54 2.45 -20.36
N ASN A 226 -25.67 2.22 -21.67
CA ASN A 226 -26.33 1.04 -22.23
C ASN A 226 -25.39 0.16 -23.08
N ASN A 227 -24.07 0.31 -22.92
CA ASN A 227 -23.12 -0.43 -23.76
C ASN A 227 -22.97 -1.91 -23.37
N LEU A 228 -23.39 -2.30 -22.17
CA LEU A 228 -23.33 -3.67 -21.67
C LEU A 228 -24.42 -4.52 -22.30
N ILE A 229 -24.03 -5.63 -22.90
CA ILE A 229 -24.93 -6.62 -23.53
C ILE A 229 -24.82 -8.00 -22.87
N VAL A 230 -24.31 -8.01 -21.64
CA VAL A 230 -24.06 -9.22 -20.86
C VAL A 230 -25.39 -9.81 -20.38
N PRO A 231 -25.58 -11.14 -20.39
CA PRO A 231 -26.75 -11.76 -19.79
C PRO A 231 -26.91 -11.39 -18.31
N GLU A 232 -28.14 -11.37 -17.83
CA GLU A 232 -28.43 -11.11 -16.42
C GLU A 232 -27.71 -12.12 -15.51
N GLY A 233 -27.12 -11.63 -14.43
CA GLY A 233 -26.36 -12.45 -13.47
C GLY A 233 -24.95 -12.86 -13.92
N VAL A 234 -24.53 -12.54 -15.14
CA VAL A 234 -23.18 -12.85 -15.65
C VAL A 234 -22.27 -11.63 -15.51
N LEU A 235 -21.05 -11.84 -15.00
CA LEU A 235 -20.08 -10.77 -14.80
C LEU A 235 -19.10 -10.61 -15.97
N THR A 236 -18.73 -9.37 -16.26
CA THR A 236 -17.63 -8.99 -17.15
C THR A 236 -16.82 -7.86 -16.52
N SER A 237 -15.65 -7.57 -17.08
CA SER A 237 -14.76 -6.49 -16.62
C SER A 237 -14.09 -5.77 -17.79
N GLY A 238 -13.52 -4.60 -17.52
CA GLY A 238 -12.80 -3.82 -18.52
C GLY A 238 -11.42 -4.39 -18.89
N TYR A 239 -11.04 -4.24 -20.15
CA TYR A 239 -9.67 -4.47 -20.63
C TYR A 239 -8.96 -3.13 -20.86
N ARG A 240 -7.72 -2.99 -20.38
CA ARG A 240 -6.89 -1.78 -20.49
C ARG A 240 -5.66 -2.03 -21.35
N SER A 241 -5.10 -1.00 -21.99
CA SER A 241 -4.04 -1.15 -23.00
C SER A 241 -2.61 -1.47 -22.49
N ASP A 242 -2.38 -1.36 -21.19
CA ASP A 242 -1.06 -1.35 -20.54
C ASP A 242 -0.95 -2.42 -19.43
N GLN A 243 -1.96 -3.28 -19.32
CA GLN A 243 -2.00 -4.39 -18.38
C GLN A 243 -1.36 -5.67 -18.96
N ASP A 244 -1.19 -6.68 -18.12
CA ASP A 244 -0.60 -7.99 -18.45
C ASP A 244 -1.47 -8.92 -19.34
N VAL A 245 -2.73 -8.57 -19.58
CA VAL A 245 -3.67 -9.32 -20.44
C VAL A 245 -4.30 -8.43 -21.51
N ASP A 246 -4.03 -8.74 -22.77
CA ASP A 246 -4.54 -7.98 -23.91
C ASP A 246 -6.05 -8.16 -24.13
N LYS A 247 -6.70 -7.11 -24.63
CA LYS A 247 -8.10 -7.16 -25.09
C LYS A 247 -8.22 -8.11 -26.29
N PRO A 248 -9.06 -9.17 -26.23
CA PRO A 248 -9.26 -10.07 -27.35
C PRO A 248 -9.73 -9.34 -28.62
N SER A 249 -9.13 -9.66 -29.77
CA SER A 249 -9.58 -9.17 -31.06
C SER A 249 -10.79 -9.96 -31.54
N VAL A 250 -11.78 -9.26 -32.08
CA VAL A 250 -13.00 -9.88 -32.63
C VAL A 250 -13.25 -9.38 -34.05
N ASP A 251 -13.62 -10.30 -34.94
CA ASP A 251 -13.91 -10.03 -36.36
C ASP A 251 -15.26 -9.32 -36.61
N HIS A 252 -15.97 -8.94 -35.54
CA HIS A 252 -17.24 -8.23 -35.62
C HIS A 252 -17.01 -6.71 -35.58
N ALA A 253 -17.74 -5.96 -36.41
CA ALA A 253 -17.49 -4.52 -36.55
C ALA A 253 -17.96 -3.67 -35.34
N TRP A 254 -18.83 -4.21 -34.46
CA TRP A 254 -19.52 -3.40 -33.42
C TRP A 254 -19.70 -4.07 -32.05
N LEU A 255 -19.40 -5.37 -31.91
CA LEU A 255 -19.58 -6.16 -30.69
C LEU A 255 -18.24 -6.74 -30.26
N GLY A 256 -18.00 -6.85 -28.94
CA GLY A 256 -16.76 -7.40 -28.41
C GLY A 256 -16.68 -7.34 -26.89
N LYS A 257 -15.47 -7.50 -26.36
CA LYS A 257 -15.18 -7.31 -24.93
C LYS A 257 -15.19 -5.83 -24.54
N CYS A 258 -15.60 -5.55 -23.32
CA CYS A 258 -15.59 -4.19 -22.78
C CYS A 258 -14.16 -3.68 -22.59
N SER A 259 -13.86 -2.48 -23.07
CA SER A 259 -12.68 -1.78 -22.60
C SER A 259 -12.86 -1.32 -21.15
N HIS A 260 -11.76 -1.01 -20.47
CA HIS A 260 -11.80 -0.31 -19.20
C HIS A 260 -12.29 1.13 -19.43
N GLY A 261 -11.71 1.82 -20.42
CA GLY A 261 -12.11 3.14 -20.88
C GLY A 261 -11.29 4.29 -20.29
N GLY A 262 -11.76 5.53 -20.47
CA GLY A 262 -11.06 6.73 -20.00
C GLY A 262 -10.22 7.45 -21.06
N SER A 263 -9.52 8.53 -20.70
CA SER A 263 -8.78 9.37 -21.66
C SER A 263 -7.56 8.68 -22.25
N HIS A 264 -6.94 7.80 -21.47
CA HIS A 264 -5.61 7.25 -21.75
C HIS A 264 -5.61 5.73 -21.99
N ASP A 265 -6.74 5.06 -21.85
CA ASP A 265 -6.88 3.67 -22.31
C ASP A 265 -6.97 3.65 -23.84
N ALA A 266 -5.94 3.11 -24.50
CA ALA A 266 -5.95 3.00 -25.96
C ALA A 266 -7.00 1.99 -26.46
N THR A 267 -7.38 1.01 -25.63
CA THR A 267 -8.35 -0.01 -26.04
C THR A 267 -9.76 0.56 -26.22
N ARG A 268 -10.08 1.71 -25.60
CA ARG A 268 -11.38 2.40 -25.74
C ARG A 268 -11.81 2.67 -27.18
N SER A 269 -10.83 2.70 -28.10
CA SER A 269 -11.03 2.98 -29.53
C SER A 269 -11.12 1.72 -30.37
N LEU A 270 -10.87 0.54 -29.78
CA LEU A 270 -11.08 -0.76 -30.41
C LEU A 270 -12.58 -1.10 -30.42
N THR A 271 -12.99 -2.06 -31.26
CA THR A 271 -14.37 -2.57 -31.33
C THR A 271 -14.96 -2.81 -29.95
N ALA A 272 -16.25 -2.52 -29.79
CA ALA A 272 -16.89 -2.29 -28.49
C ALA A 272 -16.20 -1.10 -27.78
N THR A 273 -16.34 0.05 -28.43
CA THR A 273 -15.74 1.34 -28.07
C THR A 273 -16.30 1.86 -26.76
N GLY A 274 -15.54 2.70 -26.05
CA GLY A 274 -15.91 3.23 -24.74
C GLY A 274 -15.25 2.44 -23.61
N GLY A 275 -16.02 2.04 -22.60
CA GLY A 275 -15.55 1.19 -21.51
C GLY A 275 -16.58 1.06 -20.39
N ILE A 276 -16.15 0.51 -19.25
CA ILE A 276 -17.03 0.14 -18.13
C ILE A 276 -16.61 0.74 -16.76
N ASN A 277 -15.44 1.37 -16.64
CA ASN A 277 -14.93 1.77 -15.33
C ASN A 277 -15.73 2.90 -14.65
N LYS A 278 -15.75 2.88 -13.30
CA LYS A 278 -16.53 3.75 -12.40
C LYS A 278 -15.66 4.47 -11.35
N GLU A 279 -14.39 4.65 -11.66
CA GLU A 279 -13.34 5.00 -10.69
C GLU A 279 -13.26 6.51 -10.36
N SER A 280 -13.83 7.36 -11.21
CA SER A 280 -13.85 8.81 -11.04
C SER A 280 -15.23 9.38 -11.38
N LEU A 281 -15.54 10.54 -10.78
CA LEU A 281 -16.69 11.37 -11.18
C LEU A 281 -16.46 12.05 -12.55
N ASP A 282 -15.22 12.08 -13.06
CA ASP A 282 -14.92 12.63 -14.37
C ASP A 282 -15.28 11.65 -15.49
N ARG A 283 -16.25 12.08 -16.32
CA ARG A 283 -16.65 11.36 -17.53
C ARG A 283 -15.53 11.14 -18.55
N ALA A 284 -14.45 11.93 -18.50
CA ALA A 284 -13.31 11.76 -19.39
C ALA A 284 -12.48 10.53 -18.99
N GLU A 285 -12.40 10.25 -17.68
CA GLU A 285 -11.63 9.14 -17.12
C GLU A 285 -12.48 7.89 -16.88
N SER A 286 -13.77 8.07 -16.58
CA SER A 286 -14.69 6.97 -16.32
C SER A 286 -15.90 7.00 -17.26
N PRO A 287 -16.03 6.05 -18.20
CA PRO A 287 -17.22 5.96 -19.06
C PRO A 287 -18.53 5.80 -18.27
N HIS A 288 -18.45 5.16 -17.09
CA HIS A 288 -19.57 4.94 -16.18
C HIS A 288 -19.48 5.84 -14.92
N HIS A 289 -18.93 7.05 -15.06
CA HIS A 289 -18.73 8.00 -13.94
C HIS A 289 -19.97 8.27 -13.07
N PHE A 290 -21.18 8.17 -13.64
CA PHE A 290 -22.45 8.36 -12.93
C PHE A 290 -22.74 7.28 -11.87
N LEU A 291 -22.02 6.15 -11.90
CA LEU A 291 -22.09 5.09 -10.89
C LEU A 291 -20.96 5.16 -9.86
N HIS A 292 -20.05 6.14 -9.94
CA HIS A 292 -18.88 6.22 -9.05
C HIS A 292 -19.26 6.20 -7.56
N GLU A 293 -20.25 7.00 -7.15
CA GLU A 293 -20.70 7.00 -5.75
C GLU A 293 -21.36 5.68 -5.32
N THR A 294 -22.05 5.02 -6.25
CA THR A 294 -22.68 3.71 -5.99
C THR A 294 -21.61 2.62 -5.84
N ALA A 295 -20.58 2.64 -6.69
CA ALA A 295 -19.43 1.74 -6.59
C ALA A 295 -18.65 1.95 -5.29
N ALA A 296 -18.36 3.21 -4.94
CA ALA A 296 -17.69 3.54 -3.68
C ALA A 296 -18.49 3.08 -2.45
N ARG A 297 -19.82 3.24 -2.48
CA ARG A 297 -20.69 2.77 -1.39
C ARG A 297 -20.73 1.23 -1.28
N ALA A 298 -20.77 0.52 -2.41
CA ALA A 298 -20.64 -0.95 -2.42
C ALA A 298 -19.29 -1.38 -1.84
N ALA A 299 -18.21 -0.71 -2.22
CA ALA A 299 -16.85 -0.94 -1.73
C ALA A 299 -16.71 -0.64 -0.22
N ILE A 300 -17.34 0.42 0.29
CA ILE A 300 -17.44 0.72 1.73
C ILE A 300 -18.17 -0.42 2.44
N ASN A 301 -19.35 -0.82 1.96
CA ASN A 301 -20.15 -1.89 2.56
C ASN A 301 -19.40 -3.24 2.55
N ALA A 302 -18.65 -3.54 1.48
CA ALA A 302 -17.85 -4.76 1.38
C ALA A 302 -16.66 -4.75 2.34
N THR A 303 -16.04 -3.58 2.53
CA THR A 303 -14.99 -3.37 3.53
C THR A 303 -15.55 -3.53 4.95
N GLU A 304 -16.73 -2.98 5.25
CA GLU A 304 -17.43 -3.20 6.53
C GLU A 304 -17.75 -4.69 6.76
N HIS A 305 -18.23 -5.38 5.71
CA HIS A 305 -18.51 -6.82 5.73
C HIS A 305 -17.26 -7.65 6.03
N PHE A 306 -16.13 -7.35 5.37
CA PHE A 306 -14.85 -8.01 5.66
C PHE A 306 -14.48 -7.94 7.15
N PHE A 307 -14.63 -6.76 7.77
CA PHE A 307 -14.27 -6.60 9.18
C PHE A 307 -15.31 -7.18 10.15
N TYR A 308 -16.60 -7.05 9.86
CA TYR A 308 -17.66 -7.14 10.87
C TYR A 308 -18.88 -8.02 10.51
N ALA A 309 -18.85 -8.75 9.39
CA ALA A 309 -19.90 -9.72 9.08
C ALA A 309 -20.07 -10.79 10.17
N ALA A 310 -21.30 -11.20 10.45
CA ALA A 310 -21.56 -12.24 11.43
C ALA A 310 -21.05 -13.61 10.94
N GLY A 311 -20.29 -14.30 11.77
CA GLY A 311 -19.71 -15.62 11.50
C GLY A 311 -18.50 -15.62 10.56
N SER A 312 -18.42 -14.68 9.61
CA SER A 312 -17.36 -14.61 8.61
C SER A 312 -16.46 -13.38 8.72
N GLY A 313 -16.88 -12.29 9.37
CA GLY A 313 -16.09 -11.08 9.50
C GLY A 313 -14.83 -11.29 10.35
N LEU A 314 -13.80 -10.47 10.12
CA LEU A 314 -12.52 -10.54 10.83
C LEU A 314 -12.71 -10.61 12.35
N LYS A 315 -13.62 -9.80 12.92
CA LYS A 315 -13.93 -9.78 14.36
C LYS A 315 -14.33 -11.16 14.90
N ASP A 316 -15.20 -11.88 14.20
CA ASP A 316 -15.67 -13.21 14.63
C ASP A 316 -14.61 -14.29 14.37
N GLN A 317 -13.75 -14.12 13.36
CA GLN A 317 -12.68 -15.06 13.03
C GLN A 317 -11.49 -14.99 14.02
N VAL A 318 -11.16 -13.81 14.55
CA VAL A 318 -10.00 -13.62 15.44
C VAL A 318 -10.37 -13.36 16.90
N GLY A 319 -11.64 -13.02 17.17
CA GLY A 319 -12.13 -12.69 18.52
C GLY A 319 -11.95 -11.22 18.92
N VAL A 320 -12.67 -10.82 19.97
CA VAL A 320 -12.80 -9.44 20.43
C VAL A 320 -11.46 -8.80 20.81
N ASP A 321 -10.62 -9.51 21.57
CA ASP A 321 -9.34 -8.98 22.06
C ASP A 321 -8.33 -8.72 20.93
N VAL A 322 -8.22 -9.67 19.99
CA VAL A 322 -7.33 -9.54 18.84
C VAL A 322 -7.84 -8.45 17.90
N PHE A 323 -9.16 -8.37 17.67
CA PHE A 323 -9.75 -7.29 16.87
C PHE A 323 -9.52 -5.90 17.49
N ARG A 324 -9.61 -5.78 18.82
CA ARG A 324 -9.28 -4.54 19.55
C ARG A 324 -7.81 -4.14 19.35
N ARG A 325 -6.89 -5.11 19.38
CA ARG A 325 -5.46 -4.90 19.12
C ARG A 325 -5.18 -4.57 17.64
N PHE A 326 -5.91 -5.20 16.72
CA PHE A 326 -5.82 -4.93 15.29
C PHE A 326 -6.10 -3.47 14.97
N PHE A 327 -7.15 -2.86 15.51
CA PHE A 327 -7.39 -1.41 15.34
C PHE A 327 -6.69 -0.52 16.37
N ASN A 328 -5.87 -1.09 17.26
CA ASN A 328 -5.16 -0.37 18.32
C ASN A 328 -6.08 0.55 19.15
N LEU A 329 -7.22 0.01 19.57
CA LEU A 329 -8.29 0.79 20.22
C LEU A 329 -8.04 1.07 21.72
N ALA A 330 -6.89 0.64 22.24
CA ALA A 330 -6.48 0.83 23.61
C ALA A 330 -6.44 2.30 24.03
N SER A 331 -6.85 2.61 25.27
CA SER A 331 -6.48 3.87 25.89
C SER A 331 -5.00 3.84 26.28
N GLY A 332 -4.18 4.68 25.67
CA GLY A 332 -2.76 4.83 26.00
C GLY A 332 -1.82 3.79 25.36
N THR A 333 -0.55 3.85 25.77
CA THR A 333 0.54 2.98 25.29
C THR A 333 1.03 2.06 26.40
N SER A 334 2.11 1.29 26.18
CA SER A 334 2.75 0.53 27.26
C SER A 334 3.55 1.48 28.17
N LEU A 335 3.47 1.24 29.48
CA LEU A 335 4.45 1.76 30.42
C LEU A 335 5.55 0.71 30.61
N CYS A 336 6.77 1.01 30.15
CA CYS A 336 7.88 0.07 30.22
C CYS A 336 9.01 0.57 31.10
N ILE A 337 9.47 -0.31 32.00
CA ILE A 337 10.64 -0.08 32.86
C ILE A 337 11.68 -1.15 32.57
N VAL A 338 12.89 -0.72 32.25
CA VAL A 338 14.06 -1.55 32.07
C VAL A 338 14.99 -1.28 33.25
N MET A 339 15.27 -2.29 34.07
CA MET A 339 15.94 -2.09 35.36
C MET A 339 17.18 -2.96 35.47
N ASP A 340 18.32 -2.31 35.67
CA ASP A 340 19.55 -2.95 36.10
C ASP A 340 19.37 -3.51 37.53
N ASP A 341 19.54 -4.83 37.69
CA ASP A 341 19.44 -5.50 38.99
C ASP A 341 20.78 -6.07 39.50
N THR A 342 21.90 -5.55 38.96
CA THR A 342 23.27 -5.91 39.36
C THR A 342 23.59 -5.48 40.79
N GLY A 343 24.65 -6.05 41.39
CA GLY A 343 25.05 -5.74 42.75
C GLY A 343 25.45 -4.27 43.00
N SER A 344 25.93 -3.55 41.98
CA SER A 344 26.30 -2.12 42.09
C SER A 344 25.09 -1.22 42.36
N MET A 345 23.93 -1.60 41.81
CA MET A 345 22.63 -0.96 42.03
C MET A 345 22.11 -1.09 43.47
N SER A 346 22.82 -1.75 44.40
CA SER A 346 22.37 -1.95 45.79
C SER A 346 21.99 -0.68 46.56
N ASN A 347 22.59 0.46 46.21
CA ASN A 347 22.24 1.76 46.82
C ASN A 347 21.15 2.52 46.03
N ASP A 348 20.82 2.10 44.82
CA ASP A 348 20.01 2.84 43.83
C ASP A 348 18.67 2.14 43.54
N ILE A 349 18.65 0.81 43.58
CA ILE A 349 17.50 -0.01 43.19
C ILE A 349 16.27 0.28 44.05
N ALA A 350 16.46 0.62 45.33
CA ALA A 350 15.36 1.01 46.21
C ALA A 350 14.71 2.33 45.74
N ALA A 351 15.51 3.31 45.31
CA ALA A 351 15.02 4.55 44.75
C ALA A 351 14.36 4.29 43.39
N ALA A 352 15.00 3.56 42.48
CA ALA A 352 14.45 3.21 41.17
C ALA A 352 13.09 2.47 41.27
N LYS A 353 12.93 1.57 42.24
CA LYS A 353 11.64 0.95 42.57
C LYS A 353 10.61 1.95 43.05
N SER A 354 10.96 2.81 44.01
CA SER A 354 10.04 3.82 44.54
C SER A 354 9.51 4.73 43.42
N VAL A 355 10.42 5.18 42.55
CA VAL A 355 10.12 5.97 41.35
C VAL A 355 9.16 5.24 40.42
N SER A 356 9.48 3.99 40.10
CA SER A 356 8.65 3.15 39.24
C SER A 356 7.22 3.01 39.78
N ILE A 357 7.08 2.85 41.10
CA ILE A 357 5.80 2.74 41.79
C ILE A 357 5.02 4.06 41.76
N GLU A 358 5.69 5.20 41.94
CA GLU A 358 5.01 6.50 41.85
C GLU A 358 4.45 6.76 40.44
N ILE A 359 5.23 6.46 39.40
CA ILE A 359 4.79 6.58 38.00
C ILE A 359 3.49 5.77 37.79
N ILE A 360 3.46 4.52 38.29
CA ILE A 360 2.28 3.66 38.21
C ILE A 360 1.10 4.25 39.00
N GLN A 361 1.33 4.73 40.22
CA GLN A 361 0.28 5.28 41.06
C GLN A 361 -0.37 6.51 40.43
N ARG A 362 0.40 7.41 39.81
CA ARG A 362 -0.15 8.56 39.07
C ARG A 362 -0.95 8.12 37.85
N ALA A 363 -0.41 7.18 37.08
CA ALA A 363 -1.07 6.69 35.87
C ALA A 363 -2.41 5.97 36.19
N VAL A 364 -2.51 5.32 37.35
CA VAL A 364 -3.75 4.66 37.81
C VAL A 364 -4.71 5.64 38.50
N ALA A 365 -4.21 6.73 39.09
CA ALA A 365 -5.04 7.72 39.77
C ALA A 365 -6.00 8.47 38.82
N ASN A 366 -5.62 8.63 37.55
CA ASN A 366 -6.48 9.19 36.53
C ASN A 366 -6.87 8.13 35.49
N PRO A 367 -8.16 7.75 35.38
CA PRO A 367 -8.62 6.78 34.38
C PRO A 367 -8.27 7.10 32.93
N PHE A 368 -8.00 8.38 32.60
CA PHE A 368 -7.62 8.81 31.25
C PHE A 368 -6.11 8.66 30.97
N ASP A 369 -5.27 8.56 32.01
CA ASP A 369 -3.81 8.45 31.89
C ASP A 369 -3.33 7.00 32.06
N LYS A 370 -4.26 6.06 32.23
CA LYS A 370 -3.98 4.65 32.44
C LYS A 370 -3.29 4.05 31.20
N PRO A 371 -2.09 3.45 31.33
CA PRO A 371 -1.44 2.72 30.27
C PRO A 371 -2.26 1.49 29.89
N TYR A 372 -2.13 1.02 28.65
CA TYR A 372 -2.82 -0.18 28.21
C TYR A 372 -2.31 -1.44 28.91
N ASN A 373 -0.99 -1.56 29.02
CA ASN A 373 -0.29 -2.62 29.72
C ASN A 373 1.02 -2.11 30.32
N TYR A 374 1.61 -2.93 31.17
CA TYR A 374 2.85 -2.67 31.87
C TYR A 374 3.88 -3.74 31.52
N VAL A 375 5.12 -3.31 31.24
CA VAL A 375 6.24 -4.17 30.85
C VAL A 375 7.45 -3.90 31.76
N LEU A 376 7.99 -4.93 32.40
CA LEU A 376 9.18 -4.84 33.26
C LEU A 376 10.24 -5.77 32.69
N VAL A 377 11.41 -5.21 32.40
CA VAL A 377 12.57 -5.96 31.89
C VAL A 377 13.75 -5.76 32.83
N PRO A 378 14.00 -6.68 33.77
CA PRO A 378 15.24 -6.70 34.54
C PRO A 378 16.41 -7.12 33.62
N PHE A 379 17.61 -6.61 33.87
CA PHE A 379 18.83 -7.09 33.21
C PHE A 379 20.02 -7.14 34.17
N ASN A 380 20.93 -8.08 33.91
CA ASN A 380 22.13 -8.36 34.71
C ASN A 380 23.27 -8.85 33.80
N ASP A 381 24.48 -9.00 34.34
CA ASP A 381 25.60 -9.66 33.67
C ASP A 381 26.16 -10.81 34.53
N PRO A 382 25.98 -12.09 34.11
CA PRO A 382 25.35 -12.52 32.86
C PRO A 382 23.83 -12.35 32.85
N MET A 383 23.21 -12.24 31.66
CA MET A 383 21.75 -12.10 31.50
C MET A 383 20.95 -13.24 32.14
N SER A 384 21.55 -14.42 32.37
CA SER A 384 20.93 -15.54 33.07
C SER A 384 20.59 -15.25 34.54
N ASP A 385 21.21 -14.23 35.12
CA ASP A 385 21.04 -13.85 36.52
C ASP A 385 19.97 -12.76 36.69
N ALA A 386 19.45 -12.21 35.58
CA ALA A 386 18.41 -11.19 35.60
C ALA A 386 17.07 -11.73 36.14
N GLY A 387 16.33 -10.88 36.86
CA GLY A 387 14.96 -11.17 37.27
C GLY A 387 14.01 -11.48 36.10
N PRO A 388 12.87 -12.16 36.34
CA PRO A 388 11.94 -12.52 35.27
C PRO A 388 11.26 -11.28 34.67
N MET A 389 11.13 -11.29 33.34
CA MET A 389 10.32 -10.31 32.61
C MET A 389 8.85 -10.42 33.03
N THR A 390 8.17 -9.28 33.18
CA THR A 390 6.74 -9.23 33.52
C THR A 390 5.98 -8.40 32.49
N ILE A 391 4.93 -8.98 31.90
CA ILE A 391 3.99 -8.29 31.01
C ILE A 391 2.58 -8.49 31.57
N THR A 392 1.87 -7.41 31.90
CA THR A 392 0.55 -7.50 32.54
C THR A 392 -0.30 -6.27 32.28
N ARG A 393 -1.63 -6.41 32.33
CA ARG A 393 -2.58 -5.27 32.38
C ARG A 393 -2.94 -4.85 33.81
N ASP A 394 -2.48 -5.61 34.81
CA ASP A 394 -2.76 -5.37 36.22
C ASP A 394 -1.61 -4.61 36.87
N SER A 395 -1.88 -3.36 37.26
CA SER A 395 -0.91 -2.49 37.94
C SER A 395 -0.45 -3.05 39.28
N THR A 396 -1.25 -3.87 39.97
CA THR A 396 -0.89 -4.50 41.23
C THR A 396 0.12 -5.62 41.04
N VAL A 397 -0.05 -6.46 40.01
CA VAL A 397 0.93 -7.49 39.61
C VAL A 397 2.24 -6.83 39.20
N TYR A 398 2.16 -5.75 38.42
CA TYR A 398 3.34 -5.00 38.00
C TYR A 398 4.10 -4.38 39.17
N THR A 399 3.38 -3.75 40.11
CA THR A 399 3.94 -3.19 41.35
C THR A 399 4.59 -4.27 42.21
N ALA A 400 4.00 -5.46 42.29
CA ALA A 400 4.58 -6.59 43.03
C ALA A 400 5.88 -7.08 42.38
N ALA A 401 5.93 -7.16 41.04
CA ALA A 401 7.13 -7.53 40.30
C ALA A 401 8.29 -6.54 40.53
N ILE A 402 8.02 -5.24 40.47
CA ILE A 402 9.01 -4.19 40.79
C ILE A 402 9.52 -4.34 42.23
N ASN A 403 8.63 -4.53 43.20
CA ASN A 403 9.02 -4.69 44.60
C ASN A 403 9.91 -5.93 44.83
N ALA A 404 9.76 -6.97 44.01
CA ALA A 404 10.51 -8.22 44.13
C ALA A 404 11.96 -8.15 43.62
N LEU A 405 12.34 -7.14 42.82
CA LEU A 405 13.70 -7.00 42.30
C LEU A 405 14.72 -6.85 43.42
N ASN A 406 15.92 -7.41 43.33
CA ASN A 406 16.97 -7.16 44.33
C ASN A 406 18.29 -6.97 43.62
N ALA A 407 19.11 -6.03 44.08
CA ALA A 407 20.45 -5.85 43.55
C ALA A 407 21.31 -7.05 43.95
N HIS A 408 21.83 -7.77 42.97
CA HIS A 408 22.63 -8.98 43.18
C HIS A 408 23.49 -9.30 41.97
N GLY A 409 24.47 -10.19 42.16
CA GLY A 409 25.35 -10.59 41.06
C GLY A 409 26.09 -9.39 40.47
N GLY A 410 26.20 -9.39 39.15
CA GLY A 410 27.04 -8.47 38.38
C GLY A 410 28.47 -9.00 38.28
N GLY A 411 28.91 -9.25 37.05
CA GLY A 411 30.27 -9.64 36.72
C GLY A 411 31.23 -8.46 36.82
N ASP A 412 31.56 -7.87 35.68
CA ASP A 412 32.38 -6.67 35.58
C ASP A 412 31.61 -5.55 34.89
N CYS A 413 31.66 -4.34 35.43
CA CYS A 413 31.20 -3.14 34.72
C CYS A 413 32.06 -2.94 33.47
N PRO A 414 31.51 -2.85 32.25
CA PRO A 414 30.11 -2.52 31.86
C PRO A 414 29.05 -3.67 31.84
N GLU A 415 27.75 -3.33 31.74
CA GLU A 415 26.57 -4.22 31.88
C GLU A 415 25.72 -4.40 30.59
N LEU A 416 24.83 -5.39 30.51
CA LEU A 416 24.09 -5.79 29.27
C LEU A 416 22.81 -4.98 28.98
N SER A 417 22.89 -3.66 29.04
CA SER A 417 21.71 -2.78 28.93
C SER A 417 21.08 -2.72 27.53
N MET A 418 21.83 -2.96 26.45
CA MET A 418 21.25 -2.97 25.09
C MET A 418 20.36 -4.18 24.86
N THR A 419 20.75 -5.34 25.36
CA THR A 419 19.92 -6.55 25.38
C THR A 419 18.63 -6.33 26.18
N GLY A 420 18.70 -5.63 27.31
CA GLY A 420 17.51 -5.23 28.07
C GLY A 420 16.56 -4.33 27.27
N LEU A 421 17.09 -3.34 26.54
CA LEU A 421 16.29 -2.48 25.65
C LEU A 421 15.68 -3.21 24.47
N GLU A 422 16.43 -4.11 23.85
CA GLU A 422 15.96 -4.95 22.74
C GLU A 422 14.71 -5.74 23.16
N LEU A 423 14.78 -6.43 24.31
CA LEU A 423 13.65 -7.16 24.90
C LEU A 423 12.47 -6.24 25.22
N ALA A 424 12.73 -5.03 25.73
CA ALA A 424 11.69 -4.06 26.01
C ALA A 424 10.95 -3.59 24.75
N LEU A 425 11.67 -3.28 23.68
CA LEU A 425 11.07 -2.84 22.42
C LEU A 425 10.26 -3.96 21.76
N GLN A 426 10.71 -5.21 21.84
CA GLN A 426 9.97 -6.36 21.32
C GLN A 426 8.60 -6.53 22.01
N ASN A 427 8.53 -6.28 23.33
CA ASN A 427 7.37 -6.59 24.17
C ASN A 427 6.47 -5.38 24.51
N THR A 428 6.81 -4.18 24.04
CA THR A 428 6.01 -2.97 24.23
C THR A 428 5.20 -2.61 23.00
N LEU A 429 4.04 -1.99 23.20
CA LEU A 429 3.25 -1.43 22.11
C LEU A 429 4.04 -0.34 21.37
N PRO A 430 3.77 -0.09 20.08
CA PRO A 430 4.31 1.07 19.39
C PRO A 430 4.03 2.39 20.13
N LYS A 431 4.95 3.35 20.02
CA LYS A 431 4.87 4.71 20.61
C LYS A 431 4.86 4.73 22.13
N SER A 432 5.29 3.64 22.75
CA SER A 432 5.40 3.52 24.20
C SER A 432 6.57 4.35 24.74
N LYS A 433 6.45 4.71 26.02
CA LYS A 433 7.55 5.33 26.76
C LYS A 433 8.32 4.25 27.52
N ILE A 434 9.62 4.19 27.31
CA ILE A 434 10.51 3.22 27.93
C ILE A 434 11.48 3.97 28.83
N TYR A 435 11.55 3.56 30.10
CA TYR A 435 12.43 4.14 31.10
C TYR A 435 13.50 3.13 31.49
N LEU A 436 14.77 3.44 31.24
CA LEU A 436 15.90 2.59 31.60
C LEU A 436 16.66 3.16 32.81
N PHE A 437 16.83 2.35 33.85
CA PHE A 437 17.58 2.69 35.06
C PHE A 437 18.86 1.85 35.13
N THR A 438 20.04 2.48 35.21
CA THR A 438 21.34 1.80 35.37
C THR A 438 22.40 2.71 35.97
N ASP A 439 23.37 2.14 36.68
CA ASP A 439 24.57 2.84 37.17
C ASP A 439 25.84 2.51 36.36
N ALA A 440 25.70 1.85 35.20
CA ALA A 440 26.79 1.36 34.37
C ALA A 440 26.75 1.81 32.90
N ASP A 441 27.90 1.73 32.24
CA ASP A 441 28.03 1.88 30.79
C ASP A 441 27.60 0.56 30.08
N PRO A 442 27.18 0.58 28.80
CA PRO A 442 26.71 -0.61 28.08
C PRO A 442 27.86 -1.51 27.58
N LYS A 443 27.86 -2.80 27.95
CA LYS A 443 28.83 -3.83 27.53
C LYS A 443 28.59 -4.32 26.12
N ASP A 444 27.33 -4.41 25.74
CA ASP A 444 26.81 -4.93 24.47
C ASP A 444 26.46 -3.79 23.50
N SER A 445 27.34 -2.78 23.41
CA SER A 445 27.17 -1.62 22.52
C SER A 445 27.06 -2.00 21.04
N ASP A 446 27.54 -3.18 20.65
CA ASP A 446 27.42 -3.75 19.31
C ASP A 446 25.97 -4.04 18.88
N LYS A 447 25.04 -4.20 19.84
CA LYS A 447 23.60 -4.35 19.58
C LYS A 447 22.84 -3.05 19.35
N MET A 448 23.50 -1.90 19.47
CA MET A 448 22.86 -0.59 19.24
C MET A 448 22.13 -0.50 17.88
N PRO A 449 22.65 -1.02 16.75
CA PRO A 449 21.93 -1.00 15.47
C PRO A 449 20.59 -1.75 15.52
N ASP A 450 20.50 -2.86 16.25
CA ASP A 450 19.26 -3.64 16.41
C ASP A 450 18.24 -2.88 17.26
N VAL A 451 18.71 -2.27 18.35
CA VAL A 451 17.89 -1.39 19.19
C VAL A 451 17.37 -0.20 18.39
N LEU A 452 18.21 0.48 17.60
CA LEU A 452 17.79 1.59 16.75
C LEU A 452 16.79 1.15 15.66
N SER A 453 16.96 -0.06 15.12
CA SER A 453 16.04 -0.65 14.14
C SER A 453 14.66 -0.90 14.74
N LEU A 454 14.59 -1.58 15.89
CA LEU A 454 13.35 -1.80 16.64
C LEU A 454 12.72 -0.48 17.10
N LEU A 455 13.54 0.48 17.52
CA LEU A 455 13.11 1.80 17.95
C LEU A 455 12.40 2.56 16.81
N ARG A 456 12.99 2.57 15.62
CA ARG A 456 12.40 3.19 14.41
C ARG A 456 11.08 2.53 14.04
N GLN A 457 11.00 1.21 14.15
CA GLN A 457 9.78 0.46 13.90
C GLN A 457 8.69 0.77 14.92
N LYS A 458 9.02 0.72 16.22
CA LYS A 458 8.07 0.94 17.31
C LYS A 458 7.72 2.42 17.46
N LYS A 459 8.56 3.34 16.99
CA LYS A 459 8.42 4.80 17.21
C LYS A 459 8.28 5.16 18.70
N SER A 460 8.87 4.35 19.57
CA SER A 460 8.86 4.52 21.02
C SER A 460 9.89 5.57 21.45
N THR A 461 9.68 6.20 22.60
CA THR A 461 10.63 7.17 23.17
C THR A 461 11.39 6.52 24.33
N ILE A 462 12.72 6.62 24.37
CA ILE A 462 13.53 6.01 25.42
C ILE A 462 14.15 7.10 26.30
N THR A 463 13.88 7.02 27.60
CA THR A 463 14.43 7.90 28.62
C THR A 463 15.38 7.13 29.52
N PHE A 464 16.63 7.58 29.58
CA PHE A 464 17.69 6.96 30.39
C PHE A 464 17.85 7.71 31.71
N LEU A 465 17.90 6.99 32.82
CA LEU A 465 18.24 7.50 34.14
C LEU A 465 19.54 6.83 34.60
N LEU A 466 20.62 7.61 34.57
CA LEU A 466 21.98 7.13 34.80
C LEU A 466 22.52 7.69 36.12
N THR A 467 22.96 6.84 37.05
CA THR A 467 23.47 7.27 38.38
C THR A 467 24.98 7.07 38.61
N GLY A 468 25.67 6.34 37.73
CA GLY A 468 27.11 6.03 37.82
C GLY A 468 27.74 5.78 36.45
N SER A 469 29.07 5.58 36.38
CA SER A 469 29.81 5.17 35.15
C SER A 469 30.98 4.22 35.47
N CYS A 470 31.41 3.38 34.51
CA CYS A 470 32.40 2.31 34.73
C CYS A 470 33.86 2.81 34.82
N SER A 471 34.11 4.12 34.75
CA SER A 471 35.45 4.69 34.66
C SER A 471 36.23 4.63 35.99
N ARG A 472 36.96 3.53 36.22
CA ARG A 472 37.96 3.40 37.30
C ARG A 472 39.20 4.27 37.06
N LYS A 473 39.20 5.55 37.46
CA LYS A 473 40.39 6.26 37.97
C LYS A 473 40.08 7.63 38.61
N ARG A 474 40.23 7.66 39.95
CA ARG A 474 40.30 8.81 40.89
C ARG A 474 39.10 9.75 40.93
N ARG A 475 38.89 10.30 42.14
CA ARG A 475 37.88 11.29 42.55
C ARG A 475 38.02 12.62 41.79
N ASP A 476 37.89 12.61 40.48
CA ASP A 476 37.76 13.83 39.72
C ASP A 476 36.29 14.04 39.39
N LEU A 477 35.78 15.20 39.80
CA LEU A 477 34.53 15.82 39.35
C LEU A 477 34.40 15.88 37.80
N HIS A 478 35.44 15.51 37.05
CA HIS A 478 35.52 15.48 35.59
C HIS A 478 35.09 14.15 34.94
N GLY A 479 34.71 13.11 35.70
CA GLY A 479 34.17 11.88 35.14
C GLY A 479 32.83 12.07 34.38
N ARG A 480 32.02 13.04 34.81
CA ARG A 480 30.74 13.43 34.18
C ARG A 480 30.92 14.09 32.80
N LEU A 481 32.04 14.75 32.56
CA LEU A 481 32.36 15.38 31.27
C LEU A 481 32.80 14.38 30.19
N LYS A 482 33.00 13.09 30.53
CA LYS A 482 33.38 12.05 29.55
C LYS A 482 32.21 11.33 28.89
N ARG A 483 30.99 11.42 29.43
CA ARG A 483 29.77 10.96 28.71
C ARG A 483 29.34 11.94 27.62
N ALA A 484 29.69 13.21 27.75
CA ALA A 484 29.45 14.25 26.74
C ALA A 484 30.32 14.12 25.46
N VAL A 485 30.94 12.95 25.22
CA VAL A 485 31.64 12.65 23.97
C VAL A 485 30.61 12.06 23.00
N SER A 486 30.42 12.69 21.84
CA SER A 486 29.54 12.17 20.79
C SER A 486 29.87 10.70 20.48
N GLY A 487 28.89 9.81 20.63
CA GLY A 487 29.04 8.38 20.33
C GLY A 487 28.79 7.41 21.49
N ASN A 488 28.39 7.86 22.68
CA ASN A 488 27.83 6.97 23.71
C ASN A 488 26.46 6.43 23.24
N PRO A 489 26.21 5.11 23.27
CA PRO A 489 24.96 4.53 22.81
C PRO A 489 23.69 5.14 23.43
N TYR A 490 23.71 5.50 24.71
CA TYR A 490 22.55 6.10 25.37
C TYR A 490 22.15 7.45 24.78
N ASP A 491 23.13 8.30 24.47
CA ASP A 491 22.89 9.63 23.88
C ASP A 491 22.34 9.50 22.46
N VAL A 492 22.91 8.58 21.66
CA VAL A 492 22.44 8.30 20.29
C VAL A 492 21.00 7.77 20.28
N ILE A 493 20.69 6.82 21.16
CA ILE A 493 19.34 6.24 21.24
C ILE A 493 18.32 7.27 21.76
N ALA A 494 18.69 8.08 22.75
CA ALA A 494 17.82 9.15 23.25
C ALA A 494 17.54 10.18 22.15
N GLU A 495 18.56 10.61 21.42
CA GLU A 495 18.43 11.59 20.33
C GLU A 495 17.55 11.06 19.18
N GLU A 496 17.80 9.84 18.71
CA GLU A 496 17.02 9.21 17.62
C GLU A 496 15.56 8.96 18.05
N SER A 497 15.33 8.56 19.31
CA SER A 497 13.98 8.30 19.84
C SER A 497 13.19 9.58 20.15
N GLY A 498 13.85 10.75 20.17
CA GLY A 498 13.29 11.97 20.76
C GLY A 498 13.10 11.89 22.28
N GLY A 499 13.79 10.94 22.92
CA GLY A 499 13.87 10.74 24.35
C GLY A 499 14.98 11.57 25.01
N LYS A 500 15.42 11.16 26.21
CA LYS A 500 16.29 11.97 27.08
C LYS A 500 17.30 11.13 27.84
N VAL A 501 18.42 11.74 28.22
CA VAL A 501 19.38 11.18 29.17
C VAL A 501 19.42 12.08 30.40
N PHE A 502 19.07 11.51 31.55
CA PHE A 502 19.21 12.13 32.86
C PHE A 502 20.47 11.57 33.55
N ASP A 503 21.56 12.36 33.57
CA ASP A 503 22.75 12.07 34.38
C ASP A 503 22.57 12.71 35.77
N ILE A 504 22.14 11.88 36.70
CA ILE A 504 21.67 12.27 38.03
C ILE A 504 22.53 11.63 39.12
N THR A 505 22.62 12.28 40.27
CA THR A 505 23.21 11.68 41.46
C THR A 505 22.23 10.67 42.09
N LYS A 506 22.76 9.79 42.94
CA LYS A 506 21.94 8.81 43.68
C LYS A 506 20.83 9.46 44.51
N ASP A 507 21.07 10.69 45.00
CA ASP A 507 20.12 11.46 45.82
C ASP A 507 19.06 12.19 44.97
N GLU A 508 19.33 12.44 43.68
CA GLU A 508 18.44 13.16 42.74
C GLU A 508 17.43 12.24 42.02
N VAL A 509 17.51 10.92 42.22
CA VAL A 509 16.62 9.92 41.57
C VAL A 509 15.15 10.16 41.91
N ALA A 510 14.85 10.52 43.17
CA ALA A 510 13.49 10.83 43.60
C ALA A 510 12.96 12.10 42.91
N GLU A 511 13.80 13.10 42.65
CA GLU A 511 13.36 14.37 42.07
C GLU A 511 13.02 14.19 40.58
N VAL A 512 13.89 13.58 39.78
CA VAL A 512 13.64 13.37 38.33
C VAL A 512 12.42 12.47 38.06
N SER A 513 12.07 11.61 39.01
CA SER A 513 10.88 10.77 38.91
C SER A 513 9.57 11.53 38.82
N GLU A 514 9.48 12.69 39.47
CA GLU A 514 8.28 13.50 39.38
C GLU A 514 8.10 14.10 37.98
N VAL A 515 9.17 14.37 37.24
CA VAL A 515 9.11 14.78 35.81
C VAL A 515 8.56 13.66 34.96
N ILE A 516 9.12 12.46 35.14
CA ILE A 516 8.74 11.29 34.37
C ILE A 516 7.27 10.94 34.61
N ALA A 517 6.80 11.06 35.85
CA ALA A 517 5.41 10.80 36.18
C ALA A 517 4.44 11.81 35.52
N LEU A 518 4.88 13.04 35.18
CA LEU A 518 4.08 14.01 34.42
C LEU A 518 4.03 13.69 32.92
N GLU A 519 5.02 12.96 32.41
CA GLU A 519 5.06 12.53 31.01
C GLU A 519 4.07 11.38 30.74
N VAL A 520 3.64 10.64 31.76
CA VAL A 520 2.63 9.59 31.61
C VAL A 520 1.24 10.22 31.64
N ASN A 521 0.75 10.61 30.47
CA ASN A 521 -0.60 11.13 30.29
C ASN A 521 -1.26 10.58 29.02
N GLY A 522 -2.60 10.59 28.98
CA GLY A 522 -3.41 9.95 27.94
C GLY A 522 -3.47 10.68 26.60
N ALA A 523 -2.99 11.93 26.53
CA ALA A 523 -2.96 12.73 25.31
C ALA A 523 -1.74 13.67 25.29
N PRO A 524 -0.51 13.13 25.23
CA PRO A 524 0.70 13.91 25.43
C PRO A 524 1.02 14.72 24.18
N VAL A 525 1.33 16.00 24.38
CA VAL A 525 1.79 16.91 23.33
C VAL A 525 3.04 17.68 23.77
N THR A 526 3.85 18.07 22.79
CA THR A 526 4.97 18.99 23.01
C THR A 526 4.64 20.32 22.37
N VAL A 527 4.83 21.41 23.10
CA VAL A 527 4.54 22.78 22.64
C VAL A 527 5.83 23.49 22.23
N MET A 528 6.91 23.30 22.98
CA MET A 528 8.19 23.97 22.75
C MET A 528 9.36 23.15 23.26
N ILE A 529 10.47 23.17 22.50
CA ILE A 529 11.81 22.80 22.99
C ILE A 529 12.75 23.93 22.57
N LYS A 530 13.60 24.40 23.49
CA LYS A 530 14.56 25.48 23.24
C LYS A 530 15.85 25.27 24.02
N SER A 531 16.99 25.40 23.37
CA SER A 531 18.32 25.40 23.99
C SER A 531 19.03 26.71 23.72
N VAL A 532 19.58 27.33 24.77
CA VAL A 532 20.24 28.63 24.69
C VAL A 532 21.59 28.53 25.39
N SER A 533 22.69 28.71 24.66
CA SER A 533 24.05 28.69 25.23
C SER A 533 24.51 30.08 25.72
N GLU A 534 23.95 31.15 25.15
CA GLU A 534 24.32 32.53 25.44
C GLU A 534 23.73 33.04 26.76
N SER A 535 24.55 33.73 27.55
CA SER A 535 24.12 34.33 28.80
C SER A 535 23.30 35.60 28.60
N GLY A 536 22.33 35.85 29.48
CA GLY A 536 21.59 37.11 29.55
C GLY A 536 20.07 36.91 29.64
N PRO A 537 19.32 37.99 29.94
CA PRO A 537 17.89 37.90 30.11
C PRO A 537 17.18 37.63 28.78
N ARG A 538 16.21 36.70 28.79
CA ARG A 538 15.39 36.37 27.61
C ARG A 538 13.96 36.06 28.01
N ASP A 539 13.05 36.42 27.11
CA ASP A 539 11.62 36.08 27.20
C ASP A 539 11.30 35.00 26.17
N HIS A 540 10.48 34.03 26.56
CA HIS A 540 9.98 32.97 25.69
C HIS A 540 8.46 32.97 25.72
N GLU A 541 7.84 33.02 24.54
CA GLU A 541 6.39 33.03 24.37
C GLU A 541 5.87 31.60 24.21
N ILE A 542 4.89 31.23 25.03
CA ILE A 542 4.28 29.90 25.03
C ILE A 542 2.82 30.07 24.59
N ALA A 543 2.48 29.52 23.44
CA ALA A 543 1.13 29.53 22.89
C ALA A 543 0.27 28.45 23.57
N VAL A 544 -0.79 28.87 24.27
CA VAL A 544 -1.73 27.98 24.96
C VAL A 544 -3.12 28.14 24.34
N ASP A 545 -3.67 27.05 23.82
CA ASP A 545 -5.03 26.98 23.29
C ASP A 545 -6.02 26.37 24.28
N ASP A 546 -7.31 26.48 23.98
CA ASP A 546 -8.38 25.99 24.87
C ASP A 546 -8.37 24.47 25.10
N THR A 547 -7.65 23.68 24.28
CA THR A 547 -7.57 22.22 24.45
C THR A 547 -6.38 21.77 25.29
N LEU A 548 -5.47 22.67 25.67
CA LEU A 548 -4.30 22.34 26.50
C LEU A 548 -4.70 22.31 27.98
N LEU A 549 -5.04 21.12 28.47
CA LEU A 549 -5.61 20.91 29.80
C LEU A 549 -4.56 20.84 30.91
N GLU A 550 -3.32 20.51 30.57
CA GLU A 550 -2.17 20.57 31.47
C GLU A 550 -0.97 21.12 30.72
N MET A 551 -0.19 21.98 31.38
CA MET A 551 1.06 22.53 30.85
C MET A 551 2.18 22.28 31.86
N VAL A 552 3.25 21.65 31.40
CA VAL A 552 4.44 21.35 32.20
C VAL A 552 5.63 22.06 31.56
N ILE A 553 6.30 22.92 32.34
CA ILE A 553 7.49 23.64 31.91
C ILE A 553 8.68 23.07 32.68
N THR A 554 9.62 22.49 31.94
CA THR A 554 10.90 21.99 32.47
C THR A 554 12.01 22.94 32.07
N LEU A 555 12.74 23.45 33.07
CA LEU A 555 13.91 24.30 32.90
C LEU A 555 15.14 23.55 33.38
N THR A 556 16.15 23.45 32.52
CA THR A 556 17.43 22.83 32.84
C THR A 556 18.53 23.86 32.72
N GLY A 557 19.27 24.11 33.80
CA GLY A 557 20.42 25.01 33.79
C GLY A 557 21.72 24.27 33.46
N SER A 558 22.58 24.86 32.61
CA SER A 558 23.90 24.27 32.30
C SER A 558 24.82 24.23 33.53
N THR A 559 24.69 25.21 34.43
CA THR A 559 25.45 25.30 35.68
C THR A 559 24.55 25.52 36.90
N ALA A 560 23.52 26.36 36.76
CA ALA A 560 22.50 26.61 37.78
C ALA A 560 21.16 26.91 37.09
N THR A 561 20.04 26.62 37.77
CA THR A 561 18.70 26.91 37.26
C THR A 561 18.48 28.43 37.10
N PRO A 562 17.95 28.88 35.95
CA PRO A 562 17.60 30.27 35.73
C PRO A 562 16.60 30.82 36.76
N VAL A 563 16.78 32.08 37.17
CA VAL A 563 15.72 32.81 37.87
C VAL A 563 14.60 33.10 36.87
N PHE A 564 13.37 32.67 37.17
CA PHE A 564 12.26 32.79 36.24
C PHE A 564 11.11 33.64 36.80
N GLN A 565 10.35 34.23 35.89
CA GLN A 565 9.02 34.79 36.13
C GLN A 565 8.11 34.35 34.99
N LEU A 566 6.96 33.74 35.33
CA LEU A 566 5.95 33.36 34.34
C LEU A 566 4.80 34.38 34.37
N TYR A 567 4.42 34.89 33.22
CA TYR A 567 3.31 35.83 33.06
C TYR A 567 2.14 35.14 32.35
N THR A 568 0.95 35.30 32.92
CA THR A 568 -0.33 34.89 32.33
C THR A 568 -0.61 35.67 31.04
N PRO A 569 -1.55 35.21 30.18
CA PRO A 569 -1.92 35.92 28.96
C PRO A 569 -2.47 37.34 29.19
N ARG A 570 -2.91 37.66 30.41
CA ARG A 570 -3.35 39.00 30.81
C ARG A 570 -2.20 39.89 31.33
N GLY A 571 -0.96 39.40 31.28
CA GLY A 571 0.24 40.10 31.75
C GLY A 571 0.45 40.09 33.27
N ALA A 572 -0.40 39.40 34.04
CA ALA A 572 -0.20 39.22 35.47
C ALA A 572 0.83 38.12 35.75
N THR A 573 1.67 38.28 36.78
CA THR A 573 2.62 37.24 37.22
C THR A 573 1.86 36.04 37.80
N GLN A 574 2.22 34.84 37.36
CA GLN A 574 1.68 33.59 37.86
C GLN A 574 2.19 33.30 39.28
N VAL A 575 1.28 32.90 40.16
CA VAL A 575 1.59 32.49 41.53
C VAL A 575 1.64 30.96 41.59
N PHE A 576 2.71 30.42 42.17
CA PHE A 576 2.89 28.98 42.38
C PHE A 576 2.67 28.60 43.86
N GLY A 577 2.41 27.32 44.12
CA GLY A 577 2.03 26.80 45.44
C GLY A 577 0.53 26.69 45.65
N THR A 578 -0.24 26.68 44.57
CA THR A 578 -1.69 26.43 44.56
C THR A 578 -1.97 25.05 43.98
N ALA A 579 -3.19 24.54 44.11
CA ALA A 579 -3.57 23.26 43.51
C ALA A 579 -3.40 23.27 41.97
N ASP A 580 -3.71 24.41 41.32
CA ASP A 580 -3.71 24.56 39.86
C ASP A 580 -2.35 25.01 39.30
N ALA A 581 -1.41 25.46 40.14
CA ALA A 581 -0.07 25.87 39.74
C ALA A 581 0.97 25.48 40.80
N GLN A 582 1.79 24.49 40.48
CA GLN A 582 2.72 23.84 41.39
C GLN A 582 4.17 23.96 40.89
N VAL A 583 5.09 24.18 41.82
CA VAL A 583 6.52 23.86 41.59
C VAL A 583 6.68 22.41 42.00
N VAL A 584 6.91 21.55 41.02
CA VAL A 584 7.02 20.10 41.20
C VAL A 584 8.44 19.78 41.64
N ILE A 585 9.43 20.36 40.96
CA ILE A 585 10.85 20.18 41.29
C ILE A 585 11.54 21.54 41.33
N GLU A 586 12.41 21.71 42.32
CA GLU A 586 13.32 22.85 42.43
C GLU A 586 14.68 22.39 42.94
N THR A 587 15.61 22.17 42.03
CA THR A 587 17.01 21.81 42.31
C THR A 587 17.96 22.84 41.73
N ASP A 588 19.26 22.66 42.00
CA ASP A 588 20.31 23.50 41.41
C ASP A 588 20.36 23.38 39.88
N ARG A 589 19.93 22.25 39.28
CA ARG A 589 19.99 22.02 37.82
C ARG A 589 18.63 21.94 37.12
N TYR A 590 17.57 21.52 37.81
CA TYR A 590 16.25 21.30 37.23
C TYR A 590 15.19 22.10 37.96
N LYS A 591 14.27 22.68 37.20
CA LYS A 591 13.06 23.29 37.74
C LYS A 591 11.86 22.90 36.91
N VAL A 592 10.85 22.30 37.54
CA VAL A 592 9.66 21.81 36.85
C VAL A 592 8.42 22.44 37.43
N LEU A 593 7.64 23.05 36.55
CA LEU A 593 6.43 23.77 36.86
C LEU A 593 5.24 23.04 36.23
N LYS A 594 4.20 22.77 37.01
CA LYS A 594 2.95 22.20 36.51
C LYS A 594 1.83 23.22 36.64
N LEU A 595 1.09 23.44 35.56
CA LEU A 595 -0.17 24.16 35.55
C LEU A 595 -1.30 23.23 35.09
N THR A 596 -2.40 23.25 35.83
CA THR A 596 -3.64 22.54 35.49
C THR A 596 -4.63 23.54 34.91
N SER A 597 -5.21 23.21 33.76
CA SER A 597 -6.13 24.08 32.99
C SER A 597 -5.61 25.51 32.83
N PRO A 598 -4.41 25.70 32.24
CA PRO A 598 -3.87 27.04 32.02
C PRO A 598 -4.83 27.88 31.18
N ALA A 599 -4.96 29.17 31.52
CA ALA A 599 -5.76 30.09 30.72
C ALA A 599 -5.22 30.19 29.28
N ALA A 600 -6.11 30.11 28.29
CA ALA A 600 -5.73 30.24 26.89
C ALA A 600 -5.19 31.64 26.55
N GLY A 601 -4.27 31.68 25.58
CA GLY A 601 -3.53 32.84 25.13
C GLY A 601 -2.01 32.68 25.28
N THR A 602 -1.27 33.73 24.96
CA THR A 602 0.21 33.71 25.00
C THR A 602 0.73 33.93 26.41
N TRP A 603 1.36 32.92 26.98
CA TRP A 603 2.12 33.03 28.22
C TRP A 603 3.54 33.51 27.94
N VAL A 604 4.15 34.25 28.87
CA VAL A 604 5.54 34.71 28.72
C VAL A 604 6.38 34.20 29.87
N LEU A 605 7.36 33.35 29.56
CA LEU A 605 8.39 32.91 30.48
C LEU A 605 9.61 33.83 30.37
N ARG A 606 9.84 34.64 31.39
CA ARG A 606 11.01 35.51 31.50
C ARG A 606 12.08 34.85 32.35
N LEU A 607 13.28 34.70 31.80
CA LEU A 607 14.46 34.22 32.52
C LEU A 607 15.43 35.39 32.73
N ALA A 608 15.72 35.71 33.99
CA ALA A 608 16.61 36.80 34.37
C ALA A 608 18.02 36.25 34.65
N ASP A 609 19.01 36.74 33.89
CA ASP A 609 20.45 36.52 34.12
C ASP A 609 20.88 35.03 34.19
N SER A 610 20.47 34.26 33.19
CA SER A 610 20.80 32.84 33.08
C SER A 610 22.13 32.61 32.35
N GLN A 611 23.00 31.76 32.91
CA GLN A 611 23.98 30.99 32.12
C GLN A 611 23.20 30.01 31.23
N GLY A 612 23.82 29.42 30.19
CA GLY A 612 23.10 28.62 29.19
C GLY A 612 22.08 27.62 29.79
N TYR A 613 20.94 27.43 29.14
CA TYR A 613 19.80 26.66 29.66
C TYR A 613 19.00 25.99 28.55
N ASP A 614 18.22 24.98 28.94
CA ASP A 614 17.22 24.33 28.09
C ASP A 614 15.82 24.54 28.68
N ILE A 615 14.84 24.72 27.79
CA ILE A 615 13.42 24.82 28.08
C ILE A 615 12.71 23.73 27.31
N GLU A 616 11.83 23.02 28.00
CA GLU A 616 10.87 22.13 27.38
C GLU A 616 9.49 22.41 27.94
N VAL A 617 8.52 22.55 27.03
CA VAL A 617 7.11 22.72 27.38
C VAL A 617 6.33 21.56 26.79
N THR A 618 5.76 20.74 27.67
CA THR A 618 4.88 19.62 27.32
C THR A 618 3.50 19.85 27.91
N GLY A 619 2.53 19.04 27.50
CA GLY A 619 1.20 19.12 28.06
C GLY A 619 0.29 17.97 27.69
N LYS A 620 -0.98 18.13 28.06
CA LYS A 620 -2.07 17.19 27.80
C LYS A 620 -3.13 17.85 26.95
N SER A 621 -3.31 17.38 25.72
CA SER A 621 -4.24 17.95 24.75
C SER A 621 -4.72 16.90 23.74
N VAL A 622 -6.02 16.95 23.41
CA VAL A 622 -6.62 16.14 22.34
C VAL A 622 -6.26 16.65 20.94
N LEU A 623 -5.78 17.90 20.83
CA LEU A 623 -5.30 18.49 19.60
C LEU A 623 -3.83 18.12 19.39
N ASP A 624 -3.56 17.31 18.38
CA ASP A 624 -2.21 16.85 18.02
C ASP A 624 -2.08 16.71 16.50
N PHE A 625 -0.85 16.71 15.99
CA PHE A 625 -0.57 16.63 14.56
C PHE A 625 0.48 15.56 14.24
N SER A 626 0.38 15.01 13.04
CA SER A 626 1.41 14.18 12.42
C SER A 626 1.79 14.76 11.07
N THR A 627 3.04 14.54 10.66
CA THR A 627 3.54 15.02 9.38
C THR A 627 4.14 13.91 8.56
N GLU A 628 3.94 13.98 7.26
CA GLU A 628 4.45 13.02 6.29
C GLU A 628 5.01 13.74 5.06
N PHE A 629 5.97 13.11 4.39
CA PHE A 629 6.57 13.62 3.17
C PHE A 629 6.12 12.77 1.99
N LEU A 630 5.57 13.41 0.97
CA LEU A 630 5.16 12.76 -0.25
C LEU A 630 6.12 13.14 -1.38
N ASP A 631 6.44 12.16 -2.22
CA ASP A 631 7.10 12.43 -3.49
C ASP A 631 6.14 13.28 -4.35
N PRO A 632 6.57 14.48 -4.78
CA PRO A 632 5.67 15.44 -5.43
C PRO A 632 5.22 14.97 -6.82
N GLY A 633 5.97 14.05 -7.43
CA GLY A 633 5.58 13.44 -8.70
C GLY A 633 4.50 12.41 -8.48
N THR A 634 4.75 11.42 -7.63
CA THR A 634 3.90 10.23 -7.52
C THR A 634 2.71 10.42 -6.58
N GLY A 635 2.79 11.33 -5.60
CA GLY A 635 1.76 11.50 -4.58
C GLY A 635 1.76 10.40 -3.51
N PHE A 636 2.79 9.53 -3.49
CA PHE A 636 2.99 8.50 -2.47
C PHE A 636 3.94 8.97 -1.39
N LEU A 637 3.80 8.37 -0.21
CA LEU A 637 4.69 8.60 0.91
C LEU A 637 6.10 8.14 0.57
N ILE A 638 7.10 8.93 0.99
CA ILE A 638 8.48 8.45 0.95
C ILE A 638 8.72 7.51 2.11
N ASP A 639 9.48 6.45 1.87
CA ASP A 639 10.11 5.70 2.95
C ASP A 639 11.43 6.36 3.34
N GLY A 640 11.82 6.18 4.61
CA GLY A 640 13.08 6.72 5.13
C GLY A 640 13.07 8.23 5.30
N ARG A 641 14.20 8.87 4.97
CA ARG A 641 14.51 10.27 5.26
C ARG A 641 14.56 11.11 3.98
N PRO A 642 14.10 12.38 4.00
CA PRO A 642 14.05 13.22 2.82
C PRO A 642 15.45 13.68 2.38
N VAL A 643 15.62 13.97 1.08
CA VAL A 643 16.88 14.51 0.53
C VAL A 643 16.93 16.02 0.69
N ALA A 644 18.07 16.53 1.15
CA ALA A 644 18.28 17.96 1.35
C ALA A 644 18.14 18.74 0.03
N GLY A 645 17.35 19.81 0.04
CA GLY A 645 17.14 20.67 -1.12
C GLY A 645 16.25 20.11 -2.23
N SER A 646 15.85 18.84 -2.16
CA SER A 646 14.89 18.24 -3.09
C SER A 646 13.46 18.66 -2.73
N GLU A 647 12.60 18.77 -3.74
CA GLU A 647 11.21 19.18 -3.55
C GLU A 647 10.36 18.02 -3.01
N TYR A 648 9.62 18.27 -1.93
CA TYR A 648 8.62 17.33 -1.40
C TYR A 648 7.31 18.07 -1.11
N ARG A 649 6.23 17.30 -1.02
CA ARG A 649 4.97 17.79 -0.45
C ARG A 649 4.91 17.38 1.03
N LEU A 650 4.93 18.36 1.92
CA LEU A 650 4.67 18.16 3.34
C LEU A 650 3.16 18.03 3.53
N VAL A 651 2.72 16.91 4.11
CA VAL A 651 1.34 16.67 4.52
C VAL A 651 1.26 16.72 6.03
N VAL A 652 0.29 17.46 6.55
CA VAL A 652 0.04 17.67 7.99
C VAL A 652 -1.39 17.24 8.29
N SER A 653 -1.52 16.15 9.05
CA SER A 653 -2.79 15.56 9.45
C SER A 653 -3.03 15.84 10.94
N GLY A 654 -4.19 16.39 11.27
CA GLY A 654 -4.55 16.78 12.63
C GLY A 654 -5.56 15.85 13.29
N ARG A 655 -5.58 15.88 14.62
CA ARG A 655 -6.53 15.20 15.51
C ARG A 655 -7.19 16.23 16.41
N GLY A 656 -8.42 16.01 16.84
CA GLY A 656 -9.18 17.02 17.59
C GLY A 656 -9.44 18.30 16.79
N LEU A 657 -9.49 18.20 15.45
CA LEU A 657 -9.63 19.34 14.52
C LEU A 657 -10.94 20.09 14.69
N GLU A 658 -11.95 19.49 15.32
CA GLU A 658 -13.17 20.16 15.72
C GLU A 658 -12.91 21.35 16.66
N ASN A 659 -11.75 21.42 17.32
CA ASN A 659 -11.36 22.53 18.18
C ASN A 659 -10.50 23.60 17.46
N VAL A 660 -10.19 23.40 16.18
CA VAL A 660 -9.29 24.26 15.39
C VAL A 660 -10.10 25.24 14.55
N GLY A 661 -9.73 26.52 14.60
CA GLY A 661 -10.24 27.54 13.70
C GLY A 661 -9.50 27.53 12.37
N ASN A 662 -8.17 27.49 12.40
CA ASN A 662 -7.33 27.39 11.21
C ASN A 662 -5.92 26.87 11.55
N VAL A 663 -5.34 26.03 10.68
CA VAL A 663 -3.90 25.69 10.71
C VAL A 663 -3.19 26.59 9.70
N THR A 664 -2.18 27.35 10.13
CA THR A 664 -1.60 28.42 9.33
C THR A 664 -0.24 28.07 8.73
N SER A 665 0.62 27.41 9.50
CA SER A 665 2.02 27.23 9.12
C SER A 665 2.68 26.02 9.76
N ALA A 666 3.70 25.51 9.08
CA ALA A 666 4.71 24.62 9.63
C ALA A 666 6.04 25.39 9.72
N THR A 667 6.61 25.47 10.91
CA THR A 667 7.92 26.10 11.15
C THR A 667 8.97 25.01 11.32
N LEU A 668 10.03 25.07 10.51
CA LEU A 668 11.20 24.22 10.63
C LEU A 668 12.12 24.81 11.69
N LEU A 669 12.47 24.01 12.68
CA LEU A 669 13.35 24.38 13.79
C LEU A 669 14.63 23.57 13.75
N ASP A 670 15.77 24.14 14.11
CA ASP A 670 16.98 23.35 14.34
C ASP A 670 16.90 22.57 15.67
N GLN A 671 17.97 21.83 15.99
CA GLN A 671 18.06 21.05 17.22
C GLN A 671 17.95 21.90 18.50
N SER A 672 18.33 23.19 18.44
CA SER A 672 18.22 24.13 19.56
C SER A 672 16.84 24.81 19.66
N GLY A 673 15.92 24.51 18.74
CA GLY A 673 14.63 25.19 18.64
C GLY A 673 14.72 26.58 18.01
N ALA A 674 15.80 26.91 17.29
CA ALA A 674 15.87 28.15 16.50
C ALA A 674 15.17 27.97 15.15
N VAL A 675 14.48 29.01 14.69
CA VAL A 675 13.71 28.97 13.45
C VAL A 675 14.65 28.96 12.24
N LEU A 676 14.54 27.93 11.40
CA LEU A 676 15.23 27.81 10.12
C LEU A 676 14.40 28.38 8.99
N SER A 677 13.12 28.03 8.93
CA SER A 677 12.19 28.49 7.90
C SER A 677 10.75 28.36 8.40
N ARG A 678 9.85 29.19 7.87
CA ARG A 678 8.41 29.08 8.08
C ARG A 678 7.71 28.86 6.75
N ILE A 679 6.88 27.83 6.69
CA ILE A 679 6.16 27.39 5.51
C ILE A 679 4.67 27.57 5.77
N TYR A 680 3.97 28.26 4.87
CA TYR A 680 2.53 28.45 4.97
C TYR A 680 1.80 27.21 4.47
N LEU A 681 0.83 26.75 5.25
CA LEU A 681 0.05 25.56 4.94
C LEU A 681 -1.26 25.96 4.25
N HIS A 682 -1.72 25.11 3.34
CA HIS A 682 -2.99 25.22 2.66
C HIS A 682 -3.83 23.97 2.90
N THR A 683 -5.12 24.14 3.17
CA THR A 683 -6.04 23.00 3.25
C THR A 683 -6.16 22.34 1.89
N SER A 684 -5.90 21.04 1.83
CA SER A 684 -6.16 20.22 0.65
C SER A 684 -7.66 20.02 0.44
N SER A 685 -8.10 20.06 -0.82
CA SER A 685 -9.46 19.65 -1.21
C SER A 685 -9.57 18.13 -1.19
N GLY A 686 -10.61 17.59 -0.57
CA GLY A 686 -10.83 16.14 -0.47
C GLY A 686 -12.08 15.83 0.35
N ARG A 687 -12.50 14.57 0.35
CA ARG A 687 -13.50 14.07 1.29
C ARG A 687 -12.87 13.86 2.68
N GLY A 688 -13.71 13.80 3.72
CA GLY A 688 -13.27 13.55 5.09
C GLY A 688 -12.63 14.76 5.78
N GLU A 689 -11.78 14.48 6.77
CA GLU A 689 -11.17 15.51 7.60
C GLU A 689 -10.22 16.43 6.82
N PRO A 690 -10.09 17.71 7.21
CA PRO A 690 -9.11 18.61 6.62
C PRO A 690 -7.68 18.07 6.79
N VAL A 691 -6.94 18.06 5.69
CA VAL A 691 -5.50 17.77 5.68
C VAL A 691 -4.78 18.98 5.10
N TYR A 692 -3.68 19.39 5.73
CA TYR A 692 -2.97 20.62 5.38
C TYR A 692 -1.68 20.29 4.65
N THR A 693 -1.33 21.07 3.63
CA THR A 693 -0.19 20.76 2.75
C THR A 693 0.63 21.98 2.40
N ALA A 694 1.90 21.75 2.10
CA ALA A 694 2.77 22.74 1.47
C ALA A 694 3.91 22.06 0.70
N THR A 695 4.51 22.79 -0.24
CA THR A 695 5.79 22.41 -0.82
C THR A 695 6.91 22.74 0.17
N ILE A 696 7.83 21.80 0.38
CA ILE A 696 8.97 21.93 1.28
C ILE A 696 10.27 21.60 0.55
N LEU A 697 11.32 22.35 0.88
CA LEU A 697 12.72 22.05 0.56
C LEU A 697 13.43 21.72 1.88
N PRO A 698 13.68 20.45 2.20
CA PRO A 698 14.33 20.05 3.44
C PRO A 698 15.71 20.73 3.57
N PRO A 699 16.02 21.35 4.72
CA PRO A 699 17.32 21.98 4.94
C PRO A 699 18.45 20.94 4.98
N SER A 700 19.69 21.36 4.73
CA SER A 700 20.86 20.47 4.77
C SER A 700 21.32 20.08 6.19
N GLN A 701 20.65 20.59 7.22
CA GLN A 701 20.92 20.30 8.63
C GLN A 701 19.71 19.64 9.27
N PRO A 702 19.88 18.86 10.36
CA PRO A 702 18.77 18.25 11.08
C PRO A 702 17.76 19.29 11.56
N PHE A 703 16.47 18.94 11.50
CA PHE A 703 15.39 19.85 11.85
C PHE A 703 14.18 19.16 12.47
N ARG A 704 13.38 19.91 13.20
CA ARG A 704 12.07 19.53 13.76
C ARG A 704 10.98 20.32 13.05
N ILE A 705 9.75 19.83 13.08
CA ILE A 705 8.59 20.53 12.52
C ILE A 705 7.67 20.95 13.66
N SER A 706 7.30 22.24 13.67
CA SER A 706 6.34 22.82 14.58
C SER A 706 5.10 23.28 13.79
N VAL A 707 3.94 22.72 14.09
CA VAL A 707 2.66 23.10 13.48
C VAL A 707 2.04 24.24 14.30
N GLU A 708 1.60 25.28 13.61
CA GLU A 708 1.06 26.51 14.19
C GLU A 708 -0.31 26.83 13.60
N GLY A 709 -1.17 27.43 14.41
CA GLY A 709 -2.49 27.85 13.99
C GLY A 709 -3.27 28.57 15.09
N ILE A 710 -4.58 28.64 14.91
CA ILE A 710 -5.52 29.23 15.87
C ILE A 710 -6.67 28.27 16.18
N ASP A 711 -7.11 28.27 17.44
CA ASP A 711 -8.32 27.56 17.87
C ASP A 711 -9.60 28.31 17.45
N GLN A 712 -10.77 27.76 17.77
CA GLN A 712 -12.06 28.37 17.47
C GLN A 712 -12.29 29.74 18.12
N ARG A 713 -11.50 30.10 19.14
CA ARG A 713 -11.60 31.38 19.86
C ARG A 713 -10.48 32.35 19.50
N ASN A 714 -9.74 32.08 18.42
CA ASN A 714 -8.58 32.84 17.95
C ASN A 714 -7.39 32.86 18.92
N ASN A 715 -7.27 31.92 19.86
CA ASN A 715 -6.02 31.73 20.59
C ASN A 715 -5.05 30.97 19.70
N THR A 716 -3.77 31.35 19.71
CA THR A 716 -2.75 30.64 18.96
C THR A 716 -2.39 29.32 19.63
N PHE A 717 -2.18 28.28 18.84
CA PHE A 717 -1.59 27.03 19.31
C PHE A 717 -0.27 26.74 18.62
N THR A 718 0.53 25.89 19.26
CA THR A 718 1.74 25.31 18.68
C THR A 718 1.83 23.85 19.10
N ARG A 719 2.20 22.98 18.15
CA ARG A 719 2.48 21.56 18.39
C ARG A 719 3.79 21.19 17.72
N LEU A 720 4.79 20.87 18.53
CA LEU A 720 6.13 20.49 18.11
C LEU A 720 6.23 18.97 17.98
N LEU A 721 6.67 18.49 16.82
CA LEU A 721 7.02 17.09 16.63
C LEU A 721 8.45 16.84 17.14
N THR A 722 8.60 15.91 18.07
CA THR A 722 9.85 15.63 18.80
C THR A 722 10.81 14.68 18.08
N THR A 723 10.48 14.20 16.90
CA THR A 723 11.43 13.44 16.07
C THR A 723 12.34 14.43 15.33
N LEU A 724 13.66 14.24 15.45
CA LEU A 724 14.63 15.01 14.69
C LEU A 724 14.74 14.41 13.27
N ILE A 725 14.44 15.21 12.24
CA ILE A 725 14.50 14.78 10.85
C ILE A 725 15.88 15.13 10.29
N GLU A 726 16.62 14.11 9.88
CA GLU A 726 17.92 14.29 9.22
C GLU A 726 17.77 14.20 7.70
N SER A 727 18.00 15.31 7.01
CA SER A 727 18.05 15.31 5.56
C SER A 727 19.28 14.56 5.04
N GLN A 728 19.10 13.81 3.96
CA GLN A 728 20.13 12.98 3.35
C GLN A 728 20.67 13.58 2.05
N SER A 729 21.79 13.06 1.56
CA SER A 729 22.36 13.39 0.25
C SER A 729 21.96 12.41 -0.85
N PHE A 730 21.20 11.38 -0.51
CA PHE A 730 20.78 10.31 -1.42
C PHE A 730 19.43 9.75 -1.00
N ARG A 731 18.75 9.13 -1.95
CA ARG A 731 17.46 8.46 -1.74
C ARG A 731 17.55 6.99 -2.07
N LEU A 732 16.73 6.23 -1.37
CA LEU A 732 16.58 4.79 -1.52
C LEU A 732 15.09 4.54 -1.71
N ASP A 733 14.72 3.96 -2.85
CA ASP A 733 13.33 3.66 -3.21
C ASP A 733 13.17 2.16 -3.46
N LEU A 734 11.97 1.61 -3.28
CA LEU A 734 11.63 0.31 -3.86
C LEU A 734 11.58 0.40 -5.39
N ALA A 735 12.05 -0.64 -6.08
CA ALA A 735 11.94 -0.73 -7.52
C ALA A 735 10.49 -1.06 -7.92
N ALA A 736 10.02 -0.51 -9.04
CA ALA A 736 8.71 -0.84 -9.60
C ALA A 736 8.70 -2.27 -10.18
N GLY A 737 7.63 -3.03 -9.93
CA GLY A 737 7.44 -4.40 -10.38
C GLY A 737 7.22 -5.41 -9.25
N ASN A 738 6.64 -6.55 -9.60
CA ASN A 738 6.08 -7.54 -8.68
C ASN A 738 7.05 -7.94 -7.57
N LYS A 739 6.61 -7.74 -6.34
CA LYS A 739 7.15 -8.41 -5.16
C LYS A 739 6.66 -9.85 -5.21
N ASP A 740 7.53 -10.76 -5.64
CA ASP A 740 7.16 -12.17 -5.72
C ASP A 740 6.69 -12.67 -4.34
N PRO A 741 5.55 -13.36 -4.26
CA PRO A 741 5.08 -13.93 -3.01
C PRO A 741 6.11 -14.95 -2.49
N LEU A 742 6.37 -14.90 -1.18
CA LEU A 742 7.24 -15.86 -0.52
C LEU A 742 6.40 -17.03 -0.02
N TYR A 743 6.81 -18.26 -0.33
CA TYR A 743 6.15 -19.50 0.12
C TYR A 743 7.10 -20.35 0.95
N PRO A 744 6.58 -21.26 1.81
CA PRO A 744 7.41 -22.24 2.51
C PRO A 744 8.27 -23.06 1.52
N GLY A 745 9.56 -23.16 1.79
CA GLY A 745 10.55 -23.82 0.92
C GLY A 745 11.02 -23.00 -0.29
N GLY A 746 10.52 -21.77 -0.47
CA GLY A 746 10.84 -20.91 -1.61
C GLY A 746 11.74 -19.72 -1.24
N SER A 747 12.07 -18.93 -2.26
CA SER A 747 12.79 -17.66 -2.14
C SER A 747 12.13 -16.59 -2.99
N SER A 748 12.21 -15.33 -2.55
CA SER A 748 11.67 -14.15 -3.22
C SER A 748 12.73 -13.05 -3.26
N ARG A 749 12.70 -12.18 -4.28
CA ARG A 749 13.62 -11.04 -4.41
C ARG A 749 12.83 -9.75 -4.55
N VAL A 750 13.17 -8.76 -3.74
CA VAL A 750 12.59 -7.43 -3.80
C VAL A 750 13.63 -6.45 -4.30
N GLY A 751 13.32 -5.77 -5.41
CA GLY A 751 14.22 -4.79 -6.02
C GLY A 751 14.18 -3.44 -5.28
N PHE A 752 15.31 -2.75 -5.25
CA PHE A 752 15.42 -1.36 -4.78
C PHE A 752 16.25 -0.52 -5.74
N VAL A 753 16.09 0.80 -5.70
CA VAL A 753 16.87 1.77 -6.46
C VAL A 753 17.52 2.76 -5.49
N LEU A 754 18.85 2.81 -5.50
CA LEU A 754 19.63 3.80 -4.78
C LEU A 754 20.04 4.91 -5.75
N VAL A 755 19.76 6.17 -5.40
CA VAL A 755 20.08 7.34 -6.23
C VAL A 755 20.90 8.33 -5.40
N ASN A 756 22.13 8.62 -5.85
CA ASN A 756 22.97 9.63 -5.23
C ASN A 756 22.62 11.02 -5.78
N GLU A 757 22.18 11.93 -4.92
CA GLU A 757 21.87 13.33 -5.30
C GLU A 757 22.94 14.32 -4.79
N GLY A 758 23.88 13.84 -3.97
CA GLY A 758 25.00 14.59 -3.43
C GLY A 758 26.29 14.40 -4.22
N ALA A 759 27.42 14.73 -3.59
CA ALA A 759 28.75 14.47 -4.15
C ALA A 759 28.98 12.97 -4.38
N GLU A 760 29.92 12.62 -5.25
CA GLU A 760 30.34 11.22 -5.44
C GLU A 760 30.66 10.57 -4.08
N ASP A 761 30.05 9.41 -3.84
CA ASP A 761 30.18 8.69 -2.58
C ASP A 761 30.08 7.17 -2.82
N THR A 762 30.63 6.39 -1.89
CA THR A 762 30.48 4.94 -1.81
C THR A 762 29.49 4.58 -0.71
N PHE A 763 28.45 3.86 -1.10
CA PHE A 763 27.37 3.43 -0.22
C PHE A 763 27.57 1.98 0.18
N GLN A 764 27.65 1.72 1.48
CA GLN A 764 27.53 0.39 2.07
C GLN A 764 26.06 0.07 2.28
N LEU A 765 25.64 -1.11 1.82
CA LEU A 765 24.27 -1.59 1.88
C LEU A 765 24.20 -2.78 2.84
N THR A 766 23.41 -2.63 3.88
CA THR A 766 23.11 -3.69 4.85
C THR A 766 21.61 -3.92 4.90
N VAL A 767 21.23 -5.16 5.15
CA VAL A 767 19.83 -5.52 5.37
C VAL A 767 19.75 -6.40 6.60
N SER A 768 18.80 -6.10 7.46
CA SER A 768 18.44 -6.92 8.60
C SER A 768 16.93 -7.16 8.58
N ASP A 769 16.51 -8.23 9.24
CA ASP A 769 15.11 -8.49 9.52
C ASP A 769 14.93 -9.12 10.90
N ASP A 770 13.69 -9.11 11.34
CA ASP A 770 13.21 -9.51 12.65
C ASP A 770 13.02 -11.03 12.81
N VAL A 771 12.83 -11.77 11.71
CA VAL A 771 12.50 -13.21 11.73
C VAL A 771 13.55 -14.08 11.01
N GLY A 772 14.56 -13.48 10.39
CA GLY A 772 15.62 -14.22 9.69
C GLY A 772 15.20 -14.82 8.36
N LEU A 773 14.18 -14.26 7.69
CA LEU A 773 13.80 -14.56 6.32
C LEU A 773 14.78 -13.93 5.31
N VAL A 774 15.45 -12.84 5.65
CA VAL A 774 16.43 -12.20 4.78
C VAL A 774 17.71 -13.03 4.70
N THR A 775 18.16 -13.30 3.47
CA THR A 775 19.39 -14.06 3.19
C THR A 775 20.52 -13.21 2.64
N GLY A 776 20.22 -11.98 2.17
CA GLY A 776 21.24 -11.03 1.75
C GLY A 776 20.73 -9.87 0.90
N VAL A 777 21.66 -8.97 0.60
CA VAL A 777 21.47 -7.81 -0.27
C VAL A 777 22.55 -7.80 -1.35
N SER A 778 22.19 -7.39 -2.57
CA SER A 778 23.14 -7.23 -3.67
C SER A 778 22.84 -5.97 -4.49
N PRO A 779 23.82 -5.07 -4.72
CA PRO A 779 25.20 -5.12 -4.20
C PRO A 779 25.24 -4.80 -2.70
N THR A 780 26.33 -5.19 -2.02
CA THR A 780 26.61 -4.80 -0.62
C THR A 780 27.39 -3.49 -0.51
N SER A 781 28.04 -3.05 -1.60
CA SER A 781 28.76 -1.78 -1.69
C SER A 781 28.70 -1.25 -3.12
N VAL A 782 28.54 0.06 -3.29
CA VAL A 782 28.49 0.70 -4.62
C VAL A 782 28.97 2.14 -4.57
N THR A 783 29.83 2.54 -5.52
CA THR A 783 30.22 3.95 -5.70
C THR A 783 29.36 4.59 -6.77
N LEU A 784 28.73 5.71 -6.45
CA LEU A 784 27.85 6.44 -7.36
C LEU A 784 28.31 7.89 -7.48
N ALA A 785 28.45 8.37 -8.71
CA ALA A 785 28.64 9.79 -8.97
C ALA A 785 27.33 10.57 -8.73
N THR A 786 27.42 11.89 -8.62
CA THR A 786 26.26 12.77 -8.49
C THR A 786 25.25 12.52 -9.60
N GLY A 787 23.99 12.29 -9.22
CA GLY A 787 22.86 12.06 -10.13
C GLY A 787 22.81 10.66 -10.75
N THR A 788 23.71 9.74 -10.38
CA THR A 788 23.66 8.35 -10.86
C THR A 788 22.90 7.45 -9.90
N ASN A 789 22.41 6.31 -10.41
CA ASN A 789 21.66 5.33 -9.64
C ASN A 789 22.16 3.91 -9.89
N VAL A 790 21.76 3.01 -8.98
CA VAL A 790 21.92 1.56 -9.13
C VAL A 790 20.63 0.86 -8.70
N THR A 791 20.30 -0.23 -9.39
CA THR A 791 19.26 -1.16 -8.95
C THR A 791 19.92 -2.32 -8.21
N GLY A 792 19.44 -2.61 -7.01
CA GLY A 792 19.84 -3.76 -6.21
C GLY A 792 18.65 -4.61 -5.81
N TYR A 793 18.90 -5.68 -5.06
CA TYR A 793 17.90 -6.63 -4.61
C TYR A 793 18.14 -7.07 -3.16
N VAL A 794 17.07 -7.19 -2.40
CA VAL A 794 17.00 -7.92 -1.12
C VAL A 794 16.44 -9.32 -1.42
N THR A 795 17.11 -10.36 -0.93
CA THR A 795 16.69 -11.75 -1.12
C THR A 795 16.10 -12.31 0.17
N PHE A 796 14.88 -12.84 0.08
CA PHE A 796 14.18 -13.54 1.15
C PHE A 796 14.14 -15.04 0.85
N SER A 797 14.22 -15.87 1.89
CA SER A 797 14.02 -17.32 1.79
C SER A 797 13.25 -17.82 2.99
N ALA A 798 12.29 -18.72 2.77
CA ALA A 798 11.54 -19.37 3.82
C ALA A 798 11.82 -20.88 3.77
N ALA A 799 12.27 -21.46 4.88
CA ALA A 799 12.39 -22.91 4.97
C ALA A 799 11.00 -23.59 4.89
N THR A 800 10.96 -24.87 4.55
CA THR A 800 9.70 -25.65 4.49
C THR A 800 8.97 -25.75 5.83
N SER A 801 9.69 -25.56 6.94
CA SER A 801 9.15 -25.53 8.31
C SER A 801 8.53 -24.19 8.69
N VAL A 802 8.79 -23.12 7.94
CA VAL A 802 8.23 -21.79 8.23
C VAL A 802 6.74 -21.83 7.91
N SER A 803 5.91 -21.51 8.90
CA SER A 803 4.47 -21.56 8.74
C SER A 803 3.96 -20.41 7.88
N PRO A 804 2.94 -20.62 7.03
CA PRO A 804 2.19 -19.52 6.40
C PRO A 804 1.69 -18.52 7.45
N GLY A 805 1.68 -17.24 7.10
CA GLY A 805 1.45 -16.13 8.02
C GLY A 805 2.69 -15.69 8.82
N THR A 806 3.85 -16.32 8.62
CA THR A 806 5.11 -15.78 9.19
C THR A 806 5.43 -14.46 8.51
N ALA A 807 5.35 -13.36 9.25
CA ALA A 807 5.60 -12.02 8.75
C ALA A 807 6.98 -11.53 9.21
N SER A 808 7.64 -10.74 8.38
CA SER A 808 8.92 -10.12 8.67
C SER A 808 8.96 -8.73 8.06
N THR A 809 9.67 -7.80 8.68
CA THR A 809 9.96 -6.50 8.10
C THR A 809 11.46 -6.34 7.93
N ALA A 810 11.93 -6.42 6.68
CA ALA A 810 13.33 -6.17 6.39
C ALA A 810 13.61 -4.67 6.35
N ILE A 811 14.71 -4.24 6.95
CA ILE A 811 15.18 -2.85 6.91
C ILE A 811 16.45 -2.83 6.08
N LEU A 812 16.33 -2.33 4.84
CA LEU A 812 17.49 -2.08 3.99
C LEU A 812 18.04 -0.70 4.34
N THR A 813 19.29 -0.65 4.77
CA THR A 813 20.02 0.58 5.08
C THR A 813 21.13 0.80 4.07
N ALA A 814 21.25 2.02 3.55
CA ALA A 814 22.40 2.48 2.79
C ALA A 814 23.14 3.55 3.61
N GLN A 815 24.47 3.46 3.67
CA GLN A 815 25.33 4.38 4.43
C GLN A 815 26.50 4.86 3.57
N GLY A 816 26.73 6.17 3.50
CA GLY A 816 27.85 6.77 2.75
C GLY A 816 29.23 6.57 3.39
N SER A 817 30.31 6.93 2.68
CA SER A 817 31.71 6.59 3.04
C SER A 817 32.29 7.34 4.24
N SER A 818 31.53 8.20 4.92
CA SER A 818 32.03 8.95 6.06
C SER A 818 32.22 8.12 7.32
N GLY A 819 31.96 6.80 7.32
CA GLY A 819 32.50 5.80 8.27
C GLY A 819 32.38 6.13 9.78
N SER A 820 31.50 7.07 10.10
CA SER A 820 31.30 7.75 11.37
C SER A 820 29.84 7.55 11.75
N SER A 821 29.50 7.62 13.03
CA SER A 821 28.10 7.68 13.49
C SER A 821 27.34 8.88 12.91
N THR A 822 28.03 9.82 12.25
CA THR A 822 27.48 10.99 11.54
C THR A 822 27.43 10.83 10.01
N ALA A 823 27.71 9.63 9.49
CA ALA A 823 27.65 9.38 8.05
C ALA A 823 26.21 9.45 7.53
N PRO A 824 25.96 10.06 6.36
CA PRO A 824 24.64 10.05 5.71
C PRO A 824 24.13 8.61 5.62
N SER A 825 22.94 8.37 6.17
CA SER A 825 22.30 7.06 6.18
C SER A 825 20.81 7.22 5.86
N ASN A 826 20.34 6.37 4.95
CA ASN A 826 18.94 6.32 4.57
C ASN A 826 18.48 4.86 4.55
N PHE A 827 17.19 4.63 4.72
CA PHE A 827 16.65 3.27 4.83
C PHE A 827 15.29 3.15 4.16
N ILE A 828 14.95 1.92 3.78
CA ILE A 828 13.59 1.54 3.37
C ILE A 828 13.17 0.29 4.12
N THR A 829 11.88 0.16 4.38
CA THR A 829 11.29 -1.01 5.03
C THR A 829 10.57 -1.87 4.00
N VAL A 830 10.86 -3.16 3.99
CA VAL A 830 10.25 -4.14 3.09
C VAL A 830 9.49 -5.16 3.94
N PRO A 831 8.16 -4.97 4.13
CA PRO A 831 7.36 -5.99 4.77
C PRO A 831 7.38 -7.25 3.90
N MET A 832 7.39 -8.44 4.47
CA MET A 832 7.31 -9.71 3.76
C MET A 832 6.45 -10.67 4.58
N THR A 833 5.58 -11.45 3.94
CA THR A 833 4.78 -12.45 4.63
C THR A 833 4.82 -13.75 3.84
N VAL A 834 5.13 -14.83 4.53
CA VAL A 834 5.10 -16.18 3.96
C VAL A 834 3.63 -16.54 3.71
N SER A 835 3.26 -16.62 2.44
CA SER A 835 1.91 -16.92 2.01
C SER A 835 1.69 -18.43 1.93
N GLU A 836 0.43 -18.85 2.08
CA GLU A 836 0.04 -20.23 1.79
C GLU A 836 0.13 -20.49 0.29
N ARG A 837 0.69 -21.64 -0.10
CA ARG A 837 0.73 -22.05 -1.50
C ARG A 837 -0.58 -22.76 -1.84
N ILE A 838 -1.56 -22.01 -2.33
CA ILE A 838 -2.77 -22.60 -2.91
C ILE A 838 -2.47 -22.93 -4.38
N ILE A 839 -2.52 -24.22 -4.71
CA ILE A 839 -2.37 -24.70 -6.10
C ILE A 839 -3.67 -24.42 -6.82
N LEU A 840 -3.63 -23.57 -7.84
CA LEU A 840 -4.78 -23.30 -8.69
C LEU A 840 -4.71 -24.16 -9.94
N VAL A 841 -5.78 -24.91 -10.21
CA VAL A 841 -6.02 -25.46 -11.54
C VAL A 841 -6.79 -24.38 -12.29
N ILE A 842 -6.13 -23.67 -13.21
CA ILE A 842 -6.78 -22.65 -14.03
C ILE A 842 -7.69 -23.39 -15.00
N ASP A 843 -8.97 -23.02 -14.99
CA ASP A 843 -9.87 -23.41 -16.06
C ASP A 843 -9.91 -22.29 -17.08
N THR A 844 -9.81 -22.64 -18.35
CA THR A 844 -10.02 -21.69 -19.46
C THR A 844 -11.06 -22.22 -20.44
N SER A 845 -11.59 -23.41 -20.18
CA SER A 845 -12.58 -24.06 -21.04
C SER A 845 -13.96 -23.80 -20.47
N PRO A 846 -14.80 -22.99 -21.14
CA PRO A 846 -16.18 -22.82 -20.69
C PRO A 846 -16.99 -24.10 -20.88
N PRO A 847 -18.12 -24.25 -20.17
CA PRO A 847 -19.04 -25.34 -20.42
C PRO A 847 -19.65 -25.18 -21.82
N VAL A 848 -20.20 -26.26 -22.38
CA VAL A 848 -20.85 -26.27 -23.68
C VAL A 848 -22.30 -26.68 -23.52
N CYS A 849 -23.22 -25.81 -23.97
CA CYS A 849 -24.66 -26.05 -24.10
C CYS A 849 -25.05 -26.15 -25.57
N SER A 850 -25.44 -27.34 -26.03
CA SER A 850 -25.82 -27.60 -27.42
C SER A 850 -27.29 -28.01 -27.53
N ILE A 851 -28.09 -27.26 -28.31
CA ILE A 851 -29.46 -27.64 -28.62
C ILE A 851 -29.46 -28.87 -29.54
N THR A 852 -30.02 -29.98 -29.07
CA THR A 852 -30.07 -31.24 -29.81
C THR A 852 -31.38 -31.41 -30.59
N SER A 853 -32.49 -30.90 -30.05
CA SER A 853 -33.77 -30.87 -30.78
C SER A 853 -34.70 -29.75 -30.30
N VAL A 854 -35.51 -29.23 -31.23
CA VAL A 854 -36.60 -28.29 -30.93
C VAL A 854 -37.90 -28.89 -31.48
N VAL A 855 -38.91 -29.02 -30.63
CA VAL A 855 -40.22 -29.60 -30.96
C VAL A 855 -41.29 -28.53 -30.76
N GLY A 856 -42.11 -28.29 -31.79
CA GLY A 856 -43.10 -27.21 -31.81
C GLY A 856 -42.58 -25.93 -32.48
N ASN A 857 -43.47 -24.96 -32.67
CA ASN A 857 -43.15 -23.63 -33.16
C ASN A 857 -44.10 -22.58 -32.56
N CYS A 858 -43.66 -21.34 -32.53
CA CYS A 858 -44.49 -20.22 -32.08
C CYS A 858 -44.44 -19.08 -33.09
N THR A 859 -45.17 -19.22 -34.21
CA THR A 859 -45.33 -18.11 -35.16
C THR A 859 -46.11 -16.95 -34.54
N ALA A 860 -46.06 -15.76 -35.15
CA ALA A 860 -46.76 -14.58 -34.66
C ALA A 860 -48.27 -14.83 -34.41
N GLU A 861 -48.90 -15.67 -35.24
CA GLU A 861 -50.31 -16.05 -35.07
C GLU A 861 -50.54 -16.96 -33.85
N LEU A 862 -49.57 -17.83 -33.54
CA LEU A 862 -49.63 -18.75 -32.41
C LEU A 862 -49.29 -18.06 -31.08
N GLN A 863 -48.68 -16.88 -31.12
CA GLN A 863 -48.41 -16.04 -29.95
C GLN A 863 -49.64 -15.20 -29.53
N HIS A 864 -50.77 -15.29 -30.25
CA HIS A 864 -51.97 -14.53 -29.90
C HIS A 864 -52.56 -14.99 -28.55
N PRO A 865 -52.95 -14.08 -27.64
CA PRO A 865 -53.41 -14.42 -26.29
C PRO A 865 -54.52 -15.47 -26.22
N ASP A 866 -55.39 -15.51 -27.23
CA ASP A 866 -56.52 -16.44 -27.31
C ASP A 866 -56.14 -17.90 -27.61
N VAL A 867 -54.95 -18.15 -28.15
CA VAL A 867 -54.53 -19.50 -28.61
C VAL A 867 -53.14 -19.92 -28.12
N CYS A 868 -52.37 -19.01 -27.54
CA CYS A 868 -50.97 -19.25 -27.19
C CYS A 868 -50.80 -20.34 -26.11
N ALA A 869 -51.74 -20.44 -25.18
CA ALA A 869 -51.68 -21.40 -24.07
C ALA A 869 -51.85 -22.85 -24.52
N ASP A 870 -52.53 -23.08 -25.64
CA ASP A 870 -52.77 -24.41 -26.22
C ASP A 870 -51.62 -24.88 -27.14
N ARG A 871 -50.60 -24.04 -27.34
CA ARG A 871 -49.49 -24.28 -28.26
C ARG A 871 -48.20 -24.48 -27.49
N ALA A 872 -47.95 -25.73 -27.09
CA ALA A 872 -46.74 -26.12 -26.40
C ALA A 872 -45.56 -26.31 -27.37
N TRP A 873 -44.37 -26.01 -26.88
CA TRP A 873 -43.09 -26.29 -27.53
C TRP A 873 -42.08 -26.76 -26.48
N SER A 874 -41.06 -27.50 -26.91
CA SER A 874 -40.00 -28.01 -26.05
C SER A 874 -38.66 -28.08 -26.75
N VAL A 875 -37.59 -27.97 -25.98
CA VAL A 875 -36.20 -27.99 -26.46
C VAL A 875 -35.41 -29.00 -25.65
N GLN A 876 -34.76 -29.94 -26.33
CA GLN A 876 -33.76 -30.80 -25.71
C GLN A 876 -32.38 -30.21 -25.98
N MET A 877 -31.53 -30.27 -24.96
CA MET A 877 -30.16 -29.81 -25.01
C MET A 877 -29.23 -30.82 -24.34
N SER A 878 -27.97 -30.71 -24.76
CA SER A 878 -26.82 -31.48 -24.34
C SER A 878 -25.88 -30.52 -23.62
N VAL A 879 -25.45 -30.90 -22.43
CA VAL A 879 -24.58 -30.07 -21.59
C VAL A 879 -23.35 -30.87 -21.18
N THR A 880 -22.16 -30.31 -21.38
CA THR A 880 -20.89 -30.94 -21.01
C THR A 880 -19.87 -29.89 -20.61
N ASP A 881 -18.87 -30.28 -19.83
CA ASP A 881 -17.68 -29.46 -19.59
C ASP A 881 -16.41 -30.33 -19.64
N SER A 882 -15.34 -29.80 -20.23
CA SER A 882 -14.03 -30.44 -20.31
C SER A 882 -12.99 -29.84 -19.36
N GLY A 883 -13.34 -28.72 -18.70
CA GLY A 883 -12.54 -28.02 -17.72
C GLY A 883 -12.56 -28.67 -16.34
N LEU A 884 -12.89 -27.90 -15.31
CA LEU A 884 -13.01 -28.35 -13.92
C LEU A 884 -14.31 -29.11 -13.65
N GLY A 885 -15.26 -29.06 -14.57
CA GLY A 885 -16.52 -29.77 -14.54
C GLY A 885 -17.73 -28.85 -14.33
N LEU A 886 -18.91 -29.38 -14.67
CA LEU A 886 -20.18 -28.69 -14.54
C LEU A 886 -20.53 -28.37 -13.08
N ARG A 887 -21.06 -27.17 -12.84
CA ARG A 887 -21.56 -26.75 -11.53
C ARG A 887 -23.08 -26.72 -11.49
N GLU A 888 -23.69 -26.00 -12.42
CA GLU A 888 -25.12 -25.69 -12.36
C GLU A 888 -25.73 -25.54 -13.76
N VAL A 889 -26.99 -25.93 -13.90
CA VAL A 889 -27.82 -25.68 -15.09
C VAL A 889 -29.16 -25.13 -14.61
N TRP A 890 -29.52 -23.94 -15.06
CA TRP A 890 -30.74 -23.26 -14.61
C TRP A 890 -31.37 -22.42 -15.73
N ALA A 891 -32.63 -22.05 -15.52
CA ALA A 891 -33.38 -21.13 -16.37
C ALA A 891 -34.44 -20.40 -15.54
N ASP A 892 -34.73 -19.14 -15.88
CA ASP A 892 -35.85 -18.43 -15.28
C ASP A 892 -37.17 -19.01 -15.81
N VAL A 893 -37.83 -19.79 -14.96
CA VAL A 893 -39.09 -20.45 -15.28
C VAL A 893 -40.25 -19.79 -14.53
N SER A 894 -41.25 -19.34 -15.27
CA SER A 894 -42.51 -18.82 -14.77
C SER A 894 -43.62 -19.87 -14.85
N THR A 895 -44.86 -19.50 -14.49
CA THR A 895 -45.99 -20.44 -14.46
C THR A 895 -46.25 -21.00 -15.87
N GLY A 896 -46.06 -22.31 -16.04
CA GLY A 896 -46.25 -23.01 -17.32
C GLY A 896 -44.96 -23.27 -18.13
N GLN A 897 -43.79 -22.85 -17.62
CA GLN A 897 -42.48 -23.24 -18.13
C GLN A 897 -41.88 -24.32 -17.22
N VAL A 898 -41.18 -25.29 -17.81
CA VAL A 898 -40.55 -26.40 -17.06
C VAL A 898 -39.17 -26.70 -17.64
N LEU A 899 -38.14 -26.62 -16.80
CA LEU A 899 -36.81 -27.16 -17.06
C LEU A 899 -36.64 -28.47 -16.28
N THR A 900 -36.26 -29.55 -16.96
CA THR A 900 -35.85 -30.81 -16.34
C THR A 900 -34.43 -31.13 -16.79
N THR A 901 -33.55 -31.43 -15.84
CA THR A 901 -32.15 -31.78 -16.10
C THR A 901 -31.84 -33.17 -15.54
N ASP A 902 -30.95 -33.91 -16.20
CA ASP A 902 -30.38 -35.12 -15.60
C ASP A 902 -29.64 -34.76 -14.31
N THR A 903 -29.78 -35.60 -13.28
CA THR A 903 -29.08 -35.39 -12.01
C THR A 903 -27.58 -35.62 -12.18
N PHE A 904 -26.76 -34.63 -11.79
CA PHE A 904 -25.30 -34.73 -11.78
C PHE A 904 -24.70 -34.23 -10.46
N VAL A 905 -23.45 -34.60 -10.21
CA VAL A 905 -22.66 -34.08 -9.08
C VAL A 905 -21.80 -32.94 -9.59
N SER A 906 -21.73 -31.83 -8.84
CA SER A 906 -20.86 -30.71 -9.19
C SER A 906 -19.40 -31.16 -9.37
N GLY A 907 -18.75 -30.66 -10.42
CA GLY A 907 -17.45 -31.15 -10.89
C GLY A 907 -17.54 -32.30 -11.89
N LEU A 908 -18.70 -32.55 -12.50
CA LEU A 908 -18.85 -33.54 -13.56
C LEU A 908 -18.06 -33.09 -14.81
N LYS A 909 -17.02 -33.85 -15.14
CA LYS A 909 -16.10 -33.58 -16.25
C LYS A 909 -16.24 -34.62 -17.37
N ASP A 910 -16.02 -34.18 -18.61
CA ASP A 910 -15.92 -35.00 -19.83
C ASP A 910 -17.13 -35.93 -20.05
N SER A 911 -18.29 -35.56 -19.49
CA SER A 911 -19.51 -36.35 -19.50
C SER A 911 -20.71 -35.46 -19.82
N GLU A 912 -21.53 -35.94 -20.75
CA GLU A 912 -22.72 -35.23 -21.23
C GLU A 912 -23.94 -35.52 -20.35
N ILE A 913 -24.69 -34.47 -20.02
CA ILE A 913 -26.00 -34.56 -19.38
C ILE A 913 -27.08 -34.00 -20.30
N SER A 914 -28.29 -34.58 -20.24
CA SER A 914 -29.42 -34.06 -20.98
C SER A 914 -30.21 -33.06 -20.15
N ALA A 915 -30.65 -31.98 -20.79
CA ALA A 915 -31.62 -31.06 -20.24
C ALA A 915 -32.77 -30.86 -21.24
N ASN A 916 -33.98 -30.66 -20.71
CA ASN A 916 -35.18 -30.48 -21.51
C ASN A 916 -36.00 -29.33 -20.93
N TYR A 917 -36.31 -28.36 -21.79
CA TYR A 917 -37.12 -27.21 -21.46
C TYR A 917 -38.45 -27.30 -22.20
N SER A 918 -39.56 -26.94 -21.56
CA SER A 918 -40.88 -26.87 -22.21
C SER A 918 -41.63 -25.61 -21.80
N SER A 919 -42.39 -25.07 -22.73
CA SER A 919 -43.17 -23.84 -22.58
C SER A 919 -44.36 -23.83 -23.54
N THR A 920 -45.14 -22.75 -23.51
CA THR A 920 -46.20 -22.46 -24.48
C THR A 920 -45.86 -21.22 -25.30
N CYS A 921 -46.59 -20.96 -26.39
CA CYS A 921 -46.36 -19.77 -27.20
C CYS A 921 -46.73 -18.45 -26.50
N CYS A 922 -47.29 -18.49 -25.28
CA CYS A 922 -47.45 -17.29 -24.46
C CYS A 922 -46.10 -16.81 -23.90
N HIS A 923 -45.11 -17.71 -23.81
CA HIS A 923 -43.73 -17.40 -23.48
C HIS A 923 -42.86 -17.98 -24.61
N PRO A 924 -42.69 -17.25 -25.73
CA PRO A 924 -42.04 -17.75 -26.95
C PRO A 924 -40.50 -17.79 -26.87
N THR A 925 -39.92 -17.53 -25.70
CA THR A 925 -38.48 -17.45 -25.47
C THR A 925 -38.02 -18.42 -24.40
N MET A 926 -36.78 -18.91 -24.53
CA MET A 926 -36.07 -19.72 -23.56
C MET A 926 -34.60 -19.32 -23.57
N THR A 927 -34.06 -19.13 -22.38
CA THR A 927 -32.62 -19.07 -22.12
C THR A 927 -32.32 -20.06 -21.00
N VAL A 928 -31.52 -21.09 -21.30
CA VAL A 928 -30.97 -21.99 -20.29
C VAL A 928 -29.50 -21.68 -20.13
N THR A 929 -29.09 -21.36 -18.91
CA THR A 929 -27.71 -21.02 -18.54
C THR A 929 -27.04 -22.22 -17.90
N VAL A 930 -25.85 -22.54 -18.38
CA VAL A 930 -24.96 -23.56 -17.82
C VAL A 930 -23.75 -22.85 -17.23
N VAL A 931 -23.34 -23.27 -16.03
CA VAL A 931 -22.17 -22.72 -15.34
C VAL A 931 -21.22 -23.85 -14.93
N ASP A 932 -19.93 -23.67 -15.14
CA ASP A 932 -18.88 -24.59 -14.66
C ASP A 932 -18.39 -24.23 -13.24
N LEU A 933 -17.44 -25.01 -12.72
CA LEU A 933 -16.81 -24.76 -11.43
C LEU A 933 -15.93 -23.50 -11.39
N ALA A 934 -15.36 -23.09 -12.52
CA ALA A 934 -14.57 -21.86 -12.62
C ALA A 934 -15.46 -20.60 -12.65
N GLY A 935 -16.74 -20.76 -12.95
CA GLY A 935 -17.74 -19.71 -13.09
C GLY A 935 -18.07 -19.36 -14.54
N TYR A 936 -17.41 -19.93 -15.55
CA TYR A 936 -17.74 -19.58 -16.94
C TYR A 936 -19.12 -20.08 -17.30
N VAL A 937 -19.78 -19.31 -18.17
CA VAL A 937 -21.13 -19.59 -18.63
C VAL A 937 -21.19 -19.93 -20.10
N ASP A 938 -22.16 -20.77 -20.45
CA ASP A 938 -22.69 -20.90 -21.80
C ASP A 938 -24.22 -20.93 -21.76
N GLN A 939 -24.87 -20.58 -22.88
CA GLN A 939 -26.32 -20.45 -22.95
C GLN A 939 -26.92 -21.15 -24.16
N CYS A 940 -27.93 -21.98 -23.90
CA CYS A 940 -28.85 -22.44 -24.95
C CYS A 940 -30.02 -21.45 -25.04
N VAL A 941 -30.12 -20.75 -26.18
CA VAL A 941 -31.18 -19.74 -26.41
C VAL A 941 -32.09 -20.17 -27.55
N VAL A 942 -33.41 -20.08 -27.34
CA VAL A 942 -34.44 -20.19 -28.38
C VAL A 942 -35.38 -18.99 -28.26
N ASP A 943 -35.55 -18.24 -29.33
CA ASP A 943 -36.44 -17.08 -29.38
C ASP A 943 -37.34 -17.15 -30.63
N PHE A 944 -38.63 -17.41 -30.42
CA PHE A 944 -39.64 -17.42 -31.49
C PHE A 944 -40.27 -16.03 -31.74
N SER A 945 -39.96 -15.01 -30.94
CA SER A 945 -40.48 -13.64 -31.11
C SER A 945 -39.80 -12.87 -32.24
N ILE A 946 -38.61 -13.31 -32.67
CA ILE A 946 -37.87 -12.74 -33.80
C ILE A 946 -38.23 -13.49 -35.09
N PRO A 947 -38.65 -12.82 -36.18
CA PRO A 947 -38.90 -13.50 -37.46
C PRO A 947 -37.59 -14.02 -38.05
N THR A 948 -37.39 -15.34 -38.01
CA THR A 948 -36.22 -16.03 -38.57
C THR A 948 -36.07 -15.77 -40.08
N THR A 949 -35.01 -15.04 -40.47
CA THR A 949 -34.58 -14.94 -41.87
C THR A 949 -33.54 -15.97 -42.29
N GLU A 950 -33.07 -16.86 -41.43
CA GLU A 950 -32.25 -18.01 -41.82
C GLU A 950 -32.64 -19.28 -41.06
N ALA A 951 -32.71 -20.40 -41.79
CA ALA A 951 -33.12 -21.70 -41.30
C ALA A 951 -31.98 -22.41 -40.54
N PRO A 952 -32.29 -23.21 -39.50
CA PRO A 952 -31.28 -24.00 -38.79
C PRO A 952 -30.74 -25.14 -39.69
N PRO A 953 -29.44 -25.48 -39.61
CA PRO A 953 -28.87 -26.57 -40.38
C PRO A 953 -29.31 -27.92 -39.78
N THR A 954 -30.26 -28.57 -40.44
CA THR A 954 -30.66 -29.95 -40.14
C THR A 954 -29.70 -30.94 -40.80
N THR A 955 -28.70 -31.43 -40.07
CA THR A 955 -28.11 -32.77 -40.32
C THR A 955 -27.58 -33.38 -39.02
N PRO A 956 -28.03 -34.58 -38.61
CA PRO A 956 -27.46 -35.29 -37.48
C PRO A 956 -26.11 -35.92 -37.87
N ARG A 957 -25.05 -35.62 -37.12
CA ARG A 957 -23.75 -36.29 -37.26
C ARG A 957 -23.74 -37.51 -36.33
N VAL A 958 -23.89 -38.69 -36.91
CA VAL A 958 -23.71 -39.97 -36.22
C VAL A 958 -22.26 -40.09 -35.72
N PRO A 959 -22.02 -40.46 -34.44
CA PRO A 959 -20.70 -40.86 -33.97
C PRO A 959 -20.41 -42.26 -34.49
N THR A 960 -19.49 -42.39 -35.45
CA THR A 960 -18.98 -43.69 -35.86
C THR A 960 -17.99 -44.17 -34.81
N THR A 961 -18.41 -45.08 -33.95
CA THR A 961 -17.52 -45.98 -33.18
C THR A 961 -16.59 -46.71 -34.15
N ALA A 962 -15.30 -46.38 -34.11
CA ALA A 962 -14.25 -47.22 -34.68
C ALA A 962 -13.69 -48.10 -33.57
N ALA A 963 -13.84 -49.41 -33.76
CA ALA A 963 -13.41 -50.44 -32.85
C ALA A 963 -11.89 -50.40 -32.59
N VAL A 964 -11.53 -50.52 -31.32
CA VAL A 964 -10.19 -50.88 -30.85
C VAL A 964 -9.79 -52.19 -31.53
N THR A 965 -8.84 -52.10 -32.45
CA THR A 965 -8.05 -53.24 -32.90
C THR A 965 -6.60 -52.86 -32.65
N THR A 966 -5.94 -53.57 -31.73
CA THR A 966 -4.48 -53.55 -31.59
C THR A 966 -3.82 -54.07 -32.87
N PRO A 967 -2.79 -53.39 -33.39
CA PRO A 967 -1.64 -54.10 -33.94
C PRO A 967 -0.33 -53.65 -33.30
N GLN A 968 0.59 -54.60 -33.34
CA GLN A 968 1.90 -54.63 -32.69
C GLN A 968 2.85 -53.51 -33.10
N VAL A 969 3.73 -53.22 -32.14
CA VAL A 969 5.07 -52.61 -32.24
C VAL A 969 5.75 -52.86 -33.60
N PRO A 970 6.17 -51.78 -34.29
CA PRO A 970 7.38 -51.77 -35.08
C PRO A 970 8.41 -50.86 -34.43
N THR A 971 9.55 -51.45 -34.09
CA THR A 971 10.80 -50.80 -33.73
C THR A 971 11.24 -49.88 -34.88
N THR A 972 11.31 -48.57 -34.66
CA THR A 972 11.93 -47.62 -35.60
C THR A 972 13.31 -47.22 -35.14
N ALA A 973 14.26 -47.39 -36.05
CA ALA A 973 15.67 -47.09 -35.90
C ALA A 973 15.93 -45.59 -35.82
N ALA A 974 16.99 -45.23 -35.09
CA ALA A 974 17.50 -43.87 -34.96
C ALA A 974 17.89 -43.27 -36.31
N VAL A 975 17.44 -42.03 -36.56
CA VAL A 975 17.87 -41.19 -37.69
C VAL A 975 18.50 -39.92 -37.12
N THR A 976 19.73 -39.65 -37.53
CA THR A 976 20.53 -38.47 -37.18
C THR A 976 20.04 -37.25 -37.98
N PRO A 977 19.80 -36.06 -37.38
CA PRO A 977 19.38 -34.88 -38.13
C PRO A 977 20.55 -34.21 -38.88
N ALA A 978 20.30 -33.75 -40.11
CA ALA A 978 21.23 -32.97 -40.91
C ALA A 978 21.44 -31.56 -40.31
N MET A 979 22.65 -30.99 -40.52
CA MET A 979 23.16 -29.70 -39.99
C MET A 979 22.29 -28.43 -40.21
N SER A 980 21.11 -28.50 -40.83
CA SER A 980 20.23 -27.35 -41.15
C SER A 980 19.15 -27.05 -40.09
N VAL A 981 18.93 -27.93 -39.10
CA VAL A 981 17.79 -27.84 -38.16
C VAL A 981 18.15 -27.18 -36.82
N THR A 982 19.45 -27.11 -36.49
CA THR A 982 19.95 -26.56 -35.21
C THR A 982 19.78 -25.05 -35.05
N GLU A 983 19.67 -24.29 -36.14
CA GLU A 983 19.48 -22.82 -36.11
C GLU A 983 18.11 -22.37 -35.55
N HIS A 984 17.17 -23.31 -35.40
CA HIS A 984 15.83 -23.05 -34.86
C HIS A 984 15.58 -23.75 -33.51
N ALA A 985 16.62 -24.33 -32.92
CA ALA A 985 16.54 -24.92 -31.59
C ALA A 985 16.64 -23.85 -30.49
N VAL A 986 16.05 -24.15 -29.34
CA VAL A 986 16.12 -23.38 -28.10
C VAL A 986 16.84 -24.23 -27.05
N ALA A 987 17.67 -23.60 -26.24
CA ALA A 987 18.33 -24.20 -25.10
C ALA A 987 17.88 -23.55 -23.79
N MET A 988 17.84 -24.34 -22.72
CA MET A 988 17.50 -23.88 -21.38
C MET A 988 18.39 -24.53 -20.32
N ASP A 989 18.84 -23.75 -19.33
CA ASP A 989 19.53 -24.27 -18.15
C ASP A 989 18.52 -24.55 -17.04
N VAL A 990 18.48 -25.79 -16.54
CA VAL A 990 17.51 -26.27 -15.56
C VAL A 990 18.25 -26.75 -14.31
N GLY A 991 17.76 -26.37 -13.12
CA GLY A 991 18.31 -26.73 -11.82
C GLY A 991 18.13 -28.18 -11.41
N MET A 992 18.61 -29.12 -12.21
CA MET A 992 18.53 -30.56 -11.95
C MET A 992 19.73 -31.30 -12.50
N THR A 993 19.90 -32.56 -12.11
CA THR A 993 20.95 -33.46 -12.59
C THR A 993 20.52 -34.21 -13.84
N VAL A 994 21.49 -34.72 -14.62
CA VAL A 994 21.22 -35.54 -15.81
C VAL A 994 20.40 -36.78 -15.46
N SER A 995 20.60 -37.37 -14.28
CA SER A 995 19.84 -38.53 -13.80
C SER A 995 18.38 -38.21 -13.42
N GLU A 996 18.08 -36.96 -13.05
CA GLU A 996 16.72 -36.52 -12.73
C GLU A 996 15.88 -36.25 -13.99
N PHE A 997 16.52 -35.90 -15.11
CA PHE A 997 15.85 -35.79 -16.42
C PHE A 997 15.69 -37.18 -17.07
N ASN A 998 14.93 -38.05 -16.42
CA ASN A 998 14.65 -39.42 -16.85
C ASN A 998 13.57 -39.47 -17.96
N ASP A 999 13.24 -40.67 -18.45
CA ASP A 999 12.29 -40.83 -19.56
C ASP A 999 10.87 -40.29 -19.27
N GLU A 1000 10.44 -40.32 -18.00
CA GLU A 1000 9.15 -39.80 -17.56
C GLU A 1000 9.12 -38.26 -17.60
N VAL A 1001 10.14 -37.63 -17.00
CA VAL A 1001 10.32 -36.16 -17.02
C VAL A 1001 10.51 -35.66 -18.46
N LYS A 1002 11.29 -36.39 -19.26
CA LYS A 1002 11.50 -36.10 -20.67
C LYS A 1002 10.19 -36.15 -21.45
N MET A 1003 9.33 -37.14 -21.23
CA MET A 1003 8.03 -37.22 -21.92
C MET A 1003 7.08 -36.11 -21.47
N GLY A 1004 6.99 -35.84 -20.16
CA GLY A 1004 6.19 -34.74 -19.62
C GLY A 1004 6.60 -33.38 -20.20
N PHE A 1005 7.91 -33.13 -20.30
CA PHE A 1005 8.48 -31.96 -20.95
C PHE A 1005 8.03 -31.85 -22.42
N LYS A 1006 8.15 -32.94 -23.22
CA LYS A 1006 7.74 -32.93 -24.64
C LYS A 1006 6.24 -32.67 -24.83
N VAL A 1007 5.38 -33.28 -24.01
CA VAL A 1007 3.92 -33.08 -24.07
C VAL A 1007 3.57 -31.63 -23.78
N THR A 1008 4.19 -31.06 -22.75
CA THR A 1008 3.91 -29.69 -22.31
C THR A 1008 4.35 -28.68 -23.35
N VAL A 1009 5.56 -28.79 -23.89
CA VAL A 1009 6.05 -27.93 -24.97
C VAL A 1009 5.15 -28.02 -26.21
N ALA A 1010 4.69 -29.23 -26.57
CA ALA A 1010 3.78 -29.40 -27.71
C ALA A 1010 2.43 -28.72 -27.49
N SER A 1011 1.87 -28.84 -26.28
CA SER A 1011 0.63 -28.18 -25.87
C SER A 1011 0.76 -26.65 -25.92
N SER A 1012 1.86 -26.12 -25.35
CA SER A 1012 2.19 -24.70 -25.34
C SER A 1012 2.28 -24.11 -26.75
N VAL A 1013 3.01 -24.77 -27.65
CA VAL A 1013 3.13 -24.31 -29.04
C VAL A 1013 1.79 -24.41 -29.78
N THR A 1014 0.99 -25.43 -29.50
CA THR A 1014 -0.37 -25.58 -30.07
C THR A 1014 -1.29 -24.45 -29.63
N SER A 1015 -1.35 -24.18 -28.32
CA SER A 1015 -2.16 -23.14 -27.71
C SER A 1015 -1.77 -21.76 -28.25
N TYR A 1016 -0.47 -21.51 -28.37
CA TYR A 1016 0.05 -20.29 -28.97
C TYR A 1016 -0.33 -20.15 -30.45
N CYS A 1017 -0.19 -21.21 -31.24
CA CYS A 1017 -0.54 -21.21 -32.66
C CYS A 1017 -2.05 -21.07 -32.91
N GLN A 1018 -2.91 -21.53 -32.00
CA GLN A 1018 -4.35 -21.30 -32.05
C GLN A 1018 -4.71 -19.82 -31.91
N ARG A 1019 -4.00 -19.09 -31.04
CA ARG A 1019 -4.20 -17.65 -30.82
C ARG A 1019 -3.63 -16.78 -31.94
N HIS A 1020 -2.58 -17.23 -32.63
CA HIS A 1020 -1.80 -16.42 -33.57
C HIS A 1020 -1.73 -16.98 -35.00
N VAL A 1021 -2.71 -17.78 -35.42
CA VAL A 1021 -2.76 -18.47 -36.74
C VAL A 1021 -2.60 -17.51 -37.94
N MET A 1022 -3.06 -16.27 -37.80
CA MET A 1022 -2.97 -15.25 -38.85
C MET A 1022 -1.63 -14.51 -38.87
N GLU A 1023 -0.88 -14.52 -37.77
CA GLU A 1023 0.36 -13.75 -37.60
C GLU A 1023 1.60 -14.57 -37.99
N PHE A 1024 1.62 -15.86 -37.67
CA PHE A 1024 2.77 -16.73 -37.94
C PHE A 1024 2.45 -17.77 -39.00
N THR A 1025 3.19 -17.76 -40.10
CA THR A 1025 3.03 -18.75 -41.19
C THR A 1025 3.30 -20.18 -40.74
N SER A 1026 4.16 -20.37 -39.74
CA SER A 1026 4.43 -21.68 -39.11
C SER A 1026 3.23 -22.25 -38.35
N CYS A 1027 2.25 -21.43 -38.00
CA CYS A 1027 1.04 -21.83 -37.29
C CYS A 1027 -0.14 -22.15 -38.21
N ARG A 1028 0.04 -22.11 -39.55
CA ARG A 1028 -1.04 -22.31 -40.53
C ARG A 1028 -1.09 -23.73 -41.09
N GLN A 1029 -2.30 -24.26 -41.24
CA GLN A 1029 -2.61 -25.49 -41.96
C GLN A 1029 -3.63 -25.22 -43.07
N GLU A 1030 -3.37 -25.69 -44.31
CA GLU A 1030 -4.30 -25.49 -45.43
C GLU A 1030 -5.55 -26.38 -45.31
N ASN A 1031 -6.73 -25.75 -45.35
CA ASN A 1031 -8.00 -26.46 -45.33
C ASN A 1031 -8.59 -26.57 -46.75
N HIS A 1032 -8.39 -27.72 -47.43
CA HIS A 1032 -8.86 -27.95 -48.80
C HIS A 1032 -10.39 -28.13 -48.95
N ARG A 1033 -11.19 -27.95 -47.89
CA ARG A 1033 -12.65 -28.16 -47.91
C ARG A 1033 -13.49 -26.90 -48.21
N ARG A 1034 -12.90 -25.71 -48.39
CA ARG A 1034 -13.62 -24.45 -48.65
C ARG A 1034 -13.08 -23.72 -49.89
N LYS A 1035 -13.95 -23.08 -50.68
CA LYS A 1035 -13.60 -22.37 -51.96
C LYS A 1035 -12.84 -21.04 -51.79
N ARG A 1036 -12.40 -20.67 -50.57
CA ARG A 1036 -11.49 -19.55 -50.26
C ARG A 1036 -10.49 -20.02 -49.20
N ALA A 1037 -9.25 -19.52 -49.27
CA ALA A 1037 -8.17 -19.89 -48.36
C ALA A 1037 -8.50 -19.43 -46.91
N ILE A 1038 -8.87 -20.39 -46.05
CA ILE A 1038 -8.96 -20.28 -44.59
C ILE A 1038 -7.90 -21.23 -44.05
N TYR A 1039 -7.07 -20.76 -43.12
CA TYR A 1039 -6.03 -21.56 -42.47
C TYR A 1039 -6.53 -22.02 -41.11
N ASP A 1040 -6.42 -23.32 -40.80
CA ASP A 1040 -6.61 -23.84 -39.45
C ASP A 1040 -5.28 -23.75 -38.68
N ALA A 1041 -5.34 -23.70 -37.34
CA ALA A 1041 -4.15 -23.70 -36.51
C ALA A 1041 -3.49 -25.08 -36.49
N VAL A 1042 -2.17 -25.12 -36.64
CA VAL A 1042 -1.39 -26.36 -36.52
C VAL A 1042 -1.45 -26.87 -35.09
N THR A 1043 -1.72 -28.17 -34.93
CA THR A 1043 -1.67 -28.87 -33.64
C THR A 1043 -0.38 -29.68 -33.57
N PHE A 1044 0.33 -29.56 -32.46
CA PHE A 1044 1.61 -30.22 -32.20
C PHE A 1044 1.41 -31.27 -31.11
N ASP A 1045 2.05 -32.42 -31.27
CA ASP A 1045 2.12 -33.47 -30.28
C ASP A 1045 3.55 -33.65 -29.73
N SER A 1046 3.70 -34.53 -28.75
CA SER A 1046 4.99 -34.81 -28.14
C SER A 1046 6.02 -35.37 -29.14
N ASP A 1047 5.62 -35.97 -30.25
CA ASP A 1047 6.52 -36.49 -31.27
C ASP A 1047 7.09 -35.37 -32.15
N ASN A 1048 6.38 -34.23 -32.22
CA ASN A 1048 6.87 -33.04 -32.89
C ASN A 1048 7.99 -32.32 -32.13
N VAL A 1049 8.14 -32.53 -30.83
CA VAL A 1049 9.21 -31.94 -30.01
C VAL A 1049 10.46 -32.83 -30.05
N VAL A 1050 11.59 -32.33 -30.54
CA VAL A 1050 12.81 -33.12 -30.72
C VAL A 1050 13.94 -32.52 -29.88
N ILE A 1051 14.38 -33.26 -28.86
CA ILE A 1051 15.58 -32.94 -28.07
C ILE A 1051 16.82 -33.28 -28.89
N LEU A 1052 17.79 -32.36 -28.95
CA LEU A 1052 19.01 -32.51 -29.73
C LEU A 1052 19.90 -33.65 -29.19
N GLU A 1053 20.62 -34.30 -30.11
CA GLU A 1053 21.56 -35.36 -29.75
C GLU A 1053 22.68 -34.80 -28.85
N GLY A 1054 22.95 -35.48 -27.74
CA GLY A 1054 23.90 -35.01 -26.71
C GLY A 1054 23.26 -34.20 -25.57
N TYR A 1055 21.95 -33.95 -25.59
CA TYR A 1055 21.20 -33.28 -24.53
C TYR A 1055 20.21 -34.24 -23.82
N PRO A 1056 19.96 -34.06 -22.51
CA PRO A 1056 20.54 -33.05 -21.63
C PRO A 1056 22.03 -33.28 -21.34
N THR A 1057 22.77 -32.20 -21.11
CA THR A 1057 24.19 -32.22 -20.70
C THR A 1057 24.42 -31.32 -19.48
N LEU A 1058 25.53 -31.47 -18.77
CA LEU A 1058 25.87 -30.57 -17.66
C LEU A 1058 26.10 -29.14 -18.16
N SER A 1059 25.49 -28.17 -17.48
CA SER A 1059 25.69 -26.74 -17.76
C SER A 1059 27.03 -26.25 -17.17
N ALA A 1060 27.39 -24.99 -17.40
CA ALA A 1060 28.57 -24.35 -16.81
C ALA A 1060 28.52 -24.27 -15.28
N SER A 1061 27.32 -24.38 -14.68
CA SER A 1061 27.13 -24.53 -13.23
C SER A 1061 26.94 -26.01 -12.87
N PRO A 1062 27.65 -26.54 -11.85
CA PRO A 1062 27.71 -27.98 -11.56
C PRO A 1062 26.40 -28.59 -11.03
N ASP A 1063 25.41 -27.75 -10.71
CA ASP A 1063 24.08 -28.07 -10.19
C ASP A 1063 22.96 -27.98 -11.24
N ARG A 1064 23.32 -27.83 -12.53
CA ARG A 1064 22.37 -27.59 -13.62
C ARG A 1064 22.65 -28.46 -14.83
N ILE A 1065 21.60 -28.75 -15.58
CA ILE A 1065 21.70 -29.31 -16.93
C ILE A 1065 21.25 -28.28 -17.96
N THR A 1066 21.84 -28.33 -19.15
CA THR A 1066 21.29 -27.68 -20.33
C THR A 1066 20.44 -28.70 -21.08
N VAL A 1067 19.23 -28.31 -21.49
CA VAL A 1067 18.35 -29.07 -22.39
C VAL A 1067 18.19 -28.26 -23.67
N ALA A 1068 18.52 -28.83 -24.83
CA ALA A 1068 18.36 -28.17 -26.12
C ALA A 1068 17.43 -28.97 -27.04
N PHE A 1069 16.49 -28.30 -27.69
CA PHE A 1069 15.44 -28.94 -28.49
C PHE A 1069 14.85 -28.00 -29.55
N PHE A 1070 14.18 -28.55 -30.54
CA PHE A 1070 13.36 -27.81 -31.50
C PHE A 1070 11.98 -28.44 -31.65
N VAL A 1071 11.04 -27.72 -32.27
CA VAL A 1071 9.70 -28.25 -32.57
C VAL A 1071 9.56 -28.36 -34.09
N SER A 1072 9.29 -29.56 -34.59
CA SER A 1072 9.07 -29.84 -36.01
C SER A 1072 7.64 -29.50 -36.42
N ASN A 1073 7.45 -28.91 -37.60
CA ASN A 1073 6.11 -28.63 -38.11
C ASN A 1073 5.47 -29.93 -38.66
N PRO A 1074 4.32 -30.38 -38.13
CA PRO A 1074 3.66 -31.61 -38.56
C PRO A 1074 3.11 -31.55 -40.00
N ASN A 1075 3.01 -30.36 -40.61
CA ASN A 1075 2.62 -30.20 -42.01
C ASN A 1075 3.78 -30.34 -43.02
N SER A 1076 5.02 -30.53 -42.55
CA SER A 1076 6.18 -30.71 -43.43
C SER A 1076 6.30 -32.17 -43.90
N SER A 1077 6.77 -32.39 -45.13
CA SER A 1077 7.00 -33.76 -45.63
C SER A 1077 8.10 -34.43 -44.79
N ALA A 1078 8.00 -35.75 -44.59
CA ALA A 1078 8.92 -36.53 -43.75
C ALA A 1078 10.41 -36.46 -44.18
N GLU A 1079 10.72 -35.87 -45.34
CA GLU A 1079 12.09 -35.66 -45.83
C GLU A 1079 12.64 -34.23 -45.58
N GLU A 1080 11.81 -33.24 -45.20
CA GLU A 1080 12.23 -31.81 -45.15
C GLU A 1080 12.13 -31.15 -43.76
N HIS A 1081 11.37 -31.71 -42.81
CA HIS A 1081 11.28 -31.29 -41.38
C HIS A 1081 11.48 -29.78 -41.13
N VAL A 1082 10.56 -28.94 -41.62
CA VAL A 1082 10.64 -27.50 -41.39
C VAL A 1082 10.36 -27.21 -39.91
N PRO A 1083 11.32 -26.72 -39.11
CA PRO A 1083 11.10 -26.46 -37.70
C PRO A 1083 10.31 -25.16 -37.48
N VAL A 1084 9.59 -25.09 -36.36
CA VAL A 1084 9.04 -23.84 -35.84
C VAL A 1084 10.20 -22.86 -35.60
N PRO A 1085 10.11 -21.59 -36.05
CA PRO A 1085 11.20 -20.63 -35.88
C PRO A 1085 11.62 -20.52 -34.41
N GLY A 1086 12.93 -20.62 -34.14
CA GLY A 1086 13.48 -20.57 -32.77
C GLY A 1086 13.10 -19.31 -31.98
N SER A 1087 12.85 -18.18 -32.66
CA SER A 1087 12.35 -16.95 -32.03
C SER A 1087 10.91 -17.06 -31.53
N LEU A 1088 10.05 -17.78 -32.26
CA LEU A 1088 8.67 -18.08 -31.84
C LEU A 1088 8.71 -19.07 -30.69
N LEU A 1089 9.50 -20.14 -30.83
CA LEU A 1089 9.65 -21.14 -29.78
C LEU A 1089 10.20 -20.50 -28.49
N LEU A 1090 11.16 -19.58 -28.58
CA LEU A 1090 11.66 -18.83 -27.43
C LEU A 1090 10.58 -17.98 -26.75
N MET A 1091 9.66 -17.39 -27.52
CA MET A 1091 8.54 -16.62 -26.99
C MET A 1091 7.55 -17.51 -26.24
N VAL A 1092 7.19 -18.65 -26.82
CA VAL A 1092 6.32 -19.66 -26.19
C VAL A 1092 6.94 -20.17 -24.90
N MET A 1093 8.22 -20.55 -24.93
CA MET A 1093 8.94 -21.08 -23.76
C MET A 1093 9.09 -20.07 -22.62
N ARG A 1094 9.05 -18.76 -22.91
CA ARG A 1094 9.08 -17.70 -21.89
C ARG A 1094 7.70 -17.41 -21.32
N HIS A 1095 6.66 -17.50 -22.15
CA HIS A 1095 5.28 -17.27 -21.75
C HIS A 1095 4.77 -18.43 -20.88
N ASP A 1096 4.99 -19.67 -21.30
CA ASP A 1096 4.50 -20.89 -20.64
C ASP A 1096 5.57 -21.53 -19.74
N ARG A 1097 6.47 -20.69 -19.21
CA ARG A 1097 7.63 -21.14 -18.45
C ARG A 1097 7.23 -21.96 -17.23
N MET A 1098 6.13 -21.59 -16.58
CA MET A 1098 5.67 -22.21 -15.33
C MET A 1098 5.22 -23.66 -15.57
N GLU A 1099 4.45 -23.88 -16.64
CA GLU A 1099 3.98 -25.19 -17.10
C GLU A 1099 5.16 -26.09 -17.47
N ILE A 1100 6.19 -25.51 -18.11
CA ILE A 1100 7.40 -26.23 -18.47
C ILE A 1100 8.22 -26.59 -17.22
N GLU A 1101 8.35 -25.68 -16.23
CA GLU A 1101 9.01 -25.99 -14.95
C GLU A 1101 8.29 -27.10 -14.17
N GLU A 1102 6.94 -27.14 -14.21
CA GLU A 1102 6.13 -28.22 -13.66
C GLU A 1102 6.44 -29.56 -14.34
N ALA A 1103 6.45 -29.60 -15.67
CA ALA A 1103 6.79 -30.78 -16.46
C ALA A 1103 8.21 -31.32 -16.18
N LEU A 1104 9.08 -30.46 -15.65
CA LEU A 1104 10.45 -30.78 -15.23
C LEU A 1104 10.55 -31.19 -13.75
N GLY A 1105 9.43 -31.38 -13.05
CA GLY A 1105 9.40 -31.71 -11.62
C GLY A 1105 9.68 -30.51 -10.72
N TRP A 1106 9.17 -29.33 -11.12
CA TRP A 1106 9.35 -28.04 -10.43
C TRP A 1106 10.80 -27.58 -10.34
N ARG A 1107 11.60 -27.91 -11.35
CA ARG A 1107 13.01 -27.53 -11.42
C ARG A 1107 13.15 -26.19 -12.12
N THR A 1108 13.73 -25.21 -11.44
CA THR A 1108 13.86 -23.84 -11.94
C THR A 1108 14.64 -23.79 -13.25
N ILE A 1109 14.08 -23.09 -14.25
CA ILE A 1109 14.76 -22.76 -15.50
C ILE A 1109 15.54 -21.46 -15.30
N TYR A 1110 16.85 -21.50 -15.20
CA TYR A 1110 17.68 -20.31 -14.95
C TYR A 1110 17.84 -19.41 -16.17
N SER A 1111 17.79 -19.99 -17.37
CA SER A 1111 17.98 -19.29 -18.64
C SER A 1111 17.23 -20.00 -19.77
N ILE A 1112 16.75 -19.24 -20.76
CA ILE A 1112 16.21 -19.75 -22.03
C ILE A 1112 16.74 -18.87 -23.16
N TYR A 1113 17.43 -19.48 -24.13
CA TYR A 1113 18.15 -18.80 -25.20
C TYR A 1113 18.14 -19.60 -26.51
N THR A 1114 18.41 -18.95 -27.63
CA THR A 1114 18.53 -19.57 -28.94
C THR A 1114 19.78 -20.45 -29.02
N TYR A 1115 19.63 -21.66 -29.54
CA TYR A 1115 20.73 -22.63 -29.63
C TYR A 1115 21.76 -22.16 -30.66
N GLY A 1116 23.01 -21.95 -30.23
CA GLY A 1116 24.11 -21.47 -31.07
C GLY A 1116 24.55 -20.02 -30.83
N ASP A 1117 23.87 -19.26 -29.97
CA ASP A 1117 24.39 -17.98 -29.48
C ASP A 1117 25.47 -18.23 -28.40
N ASP A 1118 26.67 -17.68 -28.60
CA ASP A 1118 27.85 -17.88 -27.76
C ASP A 1118 27.59 -17.55 -26.27
N ILE A 1119 27.52 -18.58 -25.42
CA ILE A 1119 27.83 -18.48 -23.99
C ILE A 1119 29.31 -18.90 -23.83
N PRO A 1120 30.16 -18.14 -23.12
CA PRO A 1120 31.58 -18.43 -23.02
C PRO A 1120 31.83 -19.76 -22.30
N THR A 1121 32.15 -20.80 -23.08
CA THR A 1121 32.69 -22.06 -22.55
C THR A 1121 34.11 -21.82 -22.05
N VAL A 1122 34.32 -21.95 -20.74
CA VAL A 1122 35.66 -21.96 -20.14
C VAL A 1122 36.36 -23.26 -20.54
N THR A 1123 37.21 -23.21 -21.57
CA THR A 1123 38.25 -24.21 -21.78
C THR A 1123 39.47 -23.86 -20.94
N SER A 1124 39.89 -24.82 -20.14
CA SER A 1124 41.05 -24.75 -19.27
C SER A 1124 42.37 -24.83 -20.05
N ALA A 1125 43.33 -23.99 -19.61
CA ALA A 1125 44.79 -24.09 -19.72
C ALA A 1125 45.51 -23.41 -20.90
N GLY A 1126 46.49 -22.57 -20.53
CA GLY A 1126 47.70 -22.33 -21.34
C GLY A 1126 48.18 -20.87 -21.38
N LEU A 1127 49.27 -20.57 -20.65
CA LEU A 1127 50.06 -19.35 -20.80
C LEU A 1127 50.53 -19.15 -22.26
N GLU A 1128 50.50 -17.92 -22.79
CA GLU A 1128 51.69 -17.11 -23.12
C GLU A 1128 51.34 -15.87 -23.97
N SER A 1129 52.19 -14.85 -23.84
CA SER A 1129 52.08 -13.53 -24.47
C SER A 1129 52.49 -13.56 -25.95
N THR A 1130 51.90 -12.71 -26.81
CA THR A 1130 52.63 -11.64 -27.56
C THR A 1130 51.76 -10.85 -28.53
N LYS A 1131 52.06 -9.54 -28.62
CA LYS A 1131 51.71 -8.53 -29.63
C LYS A 1131 51.90 -9.00 -31.09
N VAL A 1132 51.16 -8.39 -32.04
CA VAL A 1132 51.65 -7.49 -33.14
C VAL A 1132 50.68 -7.39 -34.36
N THR A 1133 50.33 -6.12 -34.67
CA THR A 1133 49.99 -5.41 -35.94
C THR A 1133 48.86 -5.79 -36.93
N GLU A 1134 48.08 -4.73 -37.23
CA GLU A 1134 47.66 -4.16 -38.53
C GLU A 1134 47.51 -5.04 -39.78
N GLY A 1135 46.34 -4.90 -40.42
CA GLY A 1135 46.10 -5.25 -41.82
C GLY A 1135 44.69 -4.87 -42.26
N LEU A 1136 44.54 -3.67 -42.83
CA LEU A 1136 43.38 -3.21 -43.59
C LEU A 1136 43.08 -4.15 -44.77
N ASP A 1137 41.81 -4.50 -45.00
CA ASP A 1137 41.21 -4.25 -46.31
C ASP A 1137 39.68 -4.16 -46.29
N LYS A 1138 39.18 -3.36 -47.23
CA LYS A 1138 37.81 -2.83 -47.31
C LYS A 1138 36.83 -3.77 -48.05
N GLN A 1139 35.55 -3.54 -47.74
CA GLN A 1139 34.42 -3.34 -48.69
C GLN A 1139 33.35 -4.45 -48.74
N ASN A 1140 32.18 -4.18 -48.14
CA ASN A 1140 30.92 -3.95 -48.88
C ASN A 1140 29.77 -3.54 -47.93
N ASP A 1141 29.18 -2.37 -48.21
CA ASP A 1141 28.03 -1.80 -47.51
C ASP A 1141 26.71 -2.51 -47.89
N GLY A 1142 25.85 -2.72 -46.88
CA GLY A 1142 24.46 -3.20 -46.99
C GLY A 1142 23.49 -2.41 -46.09
N PRO A 1143 22.16 -2.54 -46.27
CA PRO A 1143 21.17 -1.46 -46.08
C PRO A 1143 20.74 -1.15 -44.63
N ALA A 1144 21.50 -1.55 -43.61
CA ALA A 1144 21.15 -1.33 -42.20
C ALA A 1144 21.49 0.09 -41.68
N SER A 1145 22.29 0.87 -42.41
CA SER A 1145 22.75 2.20 -41.97
C SER A 1145 21.70 3.32 -42.16
N TYR A 1146 20.73 3.15 -43.06
CA TYR A 1146 19.73 4.19 -43.36
C TYR A 1146 18.64 4.33 -42.27
N VAL A 1147 18.29 3.26 -41.58
CA VAL A 1147 17.24 3.29 -40.54
C VAL A 1147 17.73 4.00 -39.27
N LEU A 1148 19.01 3.82 -38.91
CA LEU A 1148 19.60 4.44 -37.71
C LEU A 1148 19.71 5.97 -37.85
N HIS A 1149 20.04 6.48 -39.05
CA HIS A 1149 20.08 7.93 -39.29
C HIS A 1149 18.69 8.58 -39.35
N ILE A 1150 17.67 7.87 -39.80
CA ILE A 1150 16.27 8.35 -39.78
C ILE A 1150 15.73 8.39 -38.35
N VAL A 1151 16.00 7.36 -37.54
CA VAL A 1151 15.57 7.34 -36.12
C VAL A 1151 16.25 8.45 -35.32
N ILE A 1152 17.56 8.66 -35.50
CA ILE A 1152 18.27 9.77 -34.86
C ILE A 1152 17.73 11.13 -35.35
N GLY A 1153 17.43 11.26 -36.64
CA GLY A 1153 16.84 12.47 -37.21
C GLY A 1153 15.45 12.79 -36.65
N VAL A 1154 14.59 11.79 -36.47
CA VAL A 1154 13.24 11.93 -35.89
C VAL A 1154 13.34 12.29 -34.40
N VAL A 1155 14.23 11.65 -33.65
CA VAL A 1155 14.44 11.97 -32.23
C VAL A 1155 14.97 13.39 -32.04
N VAL A 1156 15.93 13.83 -32.87
CA VAL A 1156 16.44 15.20 -32.83
C VAL A 1156 15.37 16.21 -33.24
N ALA A 1157 14.52 15.89 -34.22
CA ALA A 1157 13.42 16.76 -34.64
C ALA A 1157 12.33 16.88 -33.56
N VAL A 1158 11.97 15.79 -32.89
CA VAL A 1158 11.00 15.80 -31.78
C VAL A 1158 11.55 16.61 -30.60
N VAL A 1159 12.82 16.42 -30.24
CA VAL A 1159 13.48 17.21 -29.18
C VAL A 1159 13.53 18.69 -29.55
N ALA A 1160 13.85 19.04 -30.81
CA ALA A 1160 13.83 20.42 -31.27
C ALA A 1160 12.43 21.05 -31.23
N ILE A 1161 11.38 20.30 -31.60
CA ILE A 1161 9.99 20.76 -31.53
C ILE A 1161 9.56 20.99 -30.07
N VAL A 1162 9.91 20.08 -29.16
CA VAL A 1162 9.62 20.23 -27.72
C VAL A 1162 10.35 21.44 -27.15
N VAL A 1163 11.63 21.64 -27.49
CA VAL A 1163 12.40 22.82 -27.05
C VAL A 1163 11.80 24.11 -27.62
N ILE A 1164 11.33 24.12 -28.87
CA ILE A 1164 10.65 25.27 -29.47
C ILE A 1164 9.30 25.53 -28.79
N ILE A 1165 8.51 24.51 -28.47
CA ILE A 1165 7.24 24.66 -27.74
C ILE A 1165 7.51 25.23 -26.34
N VAL A 1166 8.50 24.70 -25.62
CA VAL A 1166 8.91 25.21 -24.31
C VAL A 1166 9.41 26.66 -24.41
N LEU A 1167 10.21 26.99 -25.43
CA LEU A 1167 10.63 28.38 -25.70
C LEU A 1167 9.46 29.29 -26.05
N VAL A 1168 8.48 28.84 -26.83
CA VAL A 1168 7.29 29.64 -27.18
C VAL A 1168 6.38 29.83 -25.97
N VAL A 1169 6.22 28.82 -25.11
CA VAL A 1169 5.42 28.91 -23.88
C VAL A 1169 6.12 29.80 -22.84
N THR A 1170 7.45 29.66 -22.67
CA THR A 1170 8.23 30.52 -21.76
C THR A 1170 8.35 31.96 -22.26
N LEU A 1171 8.52 32.19 -23.57
CA LEU A 1171 8.53 33.54 -24.16
C LEU A 1171 7.14 34.19 -24.22
N ARG A 1172 6.04 33.41 -24.25
CA ARG A 1172 4.66 33.92 -24.09
C ARG A 1172 4.25 34.13 -22.63
N GLY A 1173 4.93 33.47 -21.69
CA GLY A 1173 4.71 33.59 -20.24
C GLY A 1173 5.40 34.79 -19.59
N VAL A 1174 6.35 35.45 -20.27
CA VAL A 1174 7.01 36.67 -19.77
C VAL A 1174 6.42 37.92 -20.45
N ARG A 1175 5.22 38.33 -20.02
CA ARG A 1175 4.85 39.75 -20.02
C ARG A 1175 4.95 40.25 -18.58
N GLN A 1176 6.03 40.99 -18.29
CA GLN A 1176 6.16 41.74 -17.04
C GLN A 1176 5.00 42.73 -16.89
N PRO A 1177 4.42 42.89 -15.68
CA PRO A 1177 3.60 44.04 -15.37
C PRO A 1177 4.54 45.24 -15.17
N SER A 1178 4.62 46.09 -16.20
CA SER A 1178 5.23 47.41 -16.07
C SER A 1178 4.36 48.30 -15.19
N VAL A 1179 4.91 48.68 -14.05
CA VAL A 1179 4.49 49.83 -13.22
C VAL A 1179 4.41 51.08 -14.10
N ILE A 1180 3.25 51.73 -14.16
CA ILE A 1180 3.13 53.12 -14.60
C ILE A 1180 2.51 53.93 -13.45
N LYS A 1181 3.31 54.90 -12.98
CA LYS A 1181 2.93 55.98 -12.06
C LYS A 1181 1.78 56.83 -12.66
N PRO A 1182 0.94 57.45 -11.82
CA PRO A 1182 -0.19 58.24 -12.29
C PRO A 1182 0.31 59.52 -12.95
N ASN A 1183 -0.10 59.74 -14.20
CA ASN A 1183 -0.14 61.03 -14.87
C ASN A 1183 -1.40 61.02 -15.74
N PHE A 1184 -2.48 61.61 -15.22
CA PHE A 1184 -3.61 62.06 -16.02
C PHE A 1184 -3.53 63.59 -16.01
N GLU A 1185 -3.06 64.16 -17.13
CA GLU A 1185 -3.35 65.53 -17.55
C GLU A 1185 -3.99 65.44 -18.94
N ASP A 1186 -5.23 65.95 -19.00
CA ASP A 1186 -5.94 66.65 -20.08
C ASP A 1186 -6.05 65.98 -21.47
N ASP A 1187 -7.19 65.99 -22.18
CA ASP A 1187 -8.28 66.95 -22.17
C ASP A 1187 -9.47 66.34 -22.97
N TRP A 1188 -10.66 66.22 -22.37
CA TRP A 1188 -11.92 66.21 -23.10
C TRP A 1188 -12.55 67.59 -22.90
N LYS A 1189 -12.44 68.44 -23.92
CA LYS A 1189 -13.06 69.75 -23.95
C LYS A 1189 -14.59 69.63 -23.97
N VAL A 1190 -15.24 70.01 -22.88
CA VAL A 1190 -16.48 70.82 -22.92
C VAL A 1190 -16.42 71.85 -21.80
N ASN A 1191 -16.52 73.12 -22.20
CA ASN A 1191 -16.63 74.34 -21.38
C ASN A 1191 -17.49 74.17 -20.11
N VAL A 1192 -17.10 74.79 -18.98
CA VAL A 1192 -17.67 76.04 -18.41
C VAL A 1192 -16.81 76.48 -17.18
N ASP A 1193 -16.47 77.77 -17.14
CA ASP A 1193 -15.67 78.53 -16.15
C ASP A 1193 -16.55 79.03 -14.95
N PRO A 1194 -16.04 79.75 -13.91
CA PRO A 1194 -15.54 79.25 -12.61
C PRO A 1194 -16.26 79.88 -11.39
N SER A 1195 -15.96 79.45 -10.15
CA SER A 1195 -15.69 80.37 -9.01
C SER A 1195 -15.34 79.65 -7.70
N THR A 1196 -14.03 79.68 -7.39
CA THR A 1196 -13.39 80.12 -6.14
C THR A 1196 -13.99 79.82 -4.73
N THR A 1197 -13.08 79.23 -3.93
CA THR A 1197 -12.61 79.61 -2.57
C THR A 1197 -13.31 79.10 -1.30
N GLY A 1198 -12.50 78.54 -0.37
CA GLY A 1198 -12.83 78.53 1.06
C GLY A 1198 -12.07 77.55 1.99
N HIS A 1199 -10.90 77.98 2.49
CA HIS A 1199 -10.31 77.76 3.84
C HIS A 1199 -10.51 76.46 4.68
N VAL A 1200 -9.39 75.73 4.87
CA VAL A 1200 -8.53 75.67 6.09
C VAL A 1200 -9.17 75.49 7.50
N ASN A 1201 -8.69 74.44 8.20
CA ASN A 1201 -8.29 74.32 9.62
C ASN A 1201 -9.19 73.68 10.72
N ARG A 1202 -8.57 72.67 11.35
CA ARG A 1202 -8.20 72.56 12.79
C ARG A 1202 -9.05 71.64 13.69
N ALA A 1203 -8.28 70.90 14.50
CA ALA A 1203 -8.60 69.91 15.51
C ALA A 1203 -9.48 70.38 16.69
N LEU A 1204 -10.18 69.43 17.33
CA LEU A 1204 -10.03 69.01 18.76
C LEU A 1204 -11.32 68.42 19.36
N LYS A 1205 -11.13 67.30 20.08
CA LYS A 1205 -11.72 66.90 21.38
C LYS A 1205 -13.23 66.61 21.55
N SER A 1206 -13.45 65.36 21.98
CA SER A 1206 -14.11 64.87 23.21
C SER A 1206 -15.63 64.91 23.39
N ALA A 1207 -16.10 63.78 23.92
CA ALA A 1207 -17.20 63.57 24.88
C ALA A 1207 -18.63 63.77 24.34
N ASP A 1208 -19.69 63.15 24.83
CA ASP A 1208 -20.01 61.95 25.63
C ASP A 1208 -21.56 62.00 25.71
N GLU A 1209 -22.20 60.91 26.12
CA GLU A 1209 -23.54 60.81 26.70
C GLU A 1209 -24.82 60.56 25.84
N ARG A 1210 -25.32 59.32 26.07
CA ARG A 1210 -26.64 58.91 26.61
C ARG A 1210 -27.95 59.08 25.82
N MET A 1211 -28.67 57.93 25.72
CA MET A 1211 -30.05 57.61 26.19
C MET A 1211 -30.68 56.58 25.21
N SER A 1212 -30.85 55.29 25.50
CA SER A 1212 -31.71 54.55 26.47
C SER A 1212 -33.19 54.38 26.03
N TRP A 1213 -33.74 53.20 26.39
CA TRP A 1213 -35.13 52.65 26.36
C TRP A 1213 -35.43 51.72 25.17
N SER A 1214 -35.44 50.38 25.32
CA SER A 1214 -36.26 49.41 26.10
C SER A 1214 -37.30 48.75 25.17
N ALA A 1215 -37.17 47.45 24.91
CA ALA A 1215 -37.95 46.35 25.50
C ALA A 1215 -39.38 46.24 24.95
N GLU A 1216 -39.79 45.09 24.40
CA GLU A 1216 -40.63 44.11 25.11
C GLU A 1216 -41.07 42.96 24.18
N THR A 1217 -41.18 41.80 24.81
CA THR A 1217 -41.59 40.46 24.38
C THR A 1217 -43.01 40.33 23.81
N GLN A 1218 -43.26 39.34 22.94
CA GLN A 1218 -44.43 38.45 23.12
C GLN A 1218 -44.32 37.11 22.37
N GLU A 1219 -44.92 36.11 22.99
CA GLU A 1219 -44.80 34.67 22.86
C GLU A 1219 -46.14 34.06 22.36
N ILE A 1220 -46.09 32.88 21.70
CA ILE A 1220 -47.11 31.77 21.71
C ILE A 1220 -48.38 31.94 20.81
N PRO A 1221 -49.12 30.88 20.33
CA PRO A 1221 -48.96 29.40 20.36
C PRO A 1221 -49.14 28.59 19.03
N MET A 1222 -48.71 27.32 19.09
CA MET A 1222 -49.28 26.03 18.61
C MET A 1222 -50.52 25.98 17.69
N THR A 1223 -50.52 25.08 16.69
CA THR A 1223 -51.22 23.75 16.71
C THR A 1223 -51.00 22.94 15.41
N GLU A 1224 -50.39 21.77 15.56
CA GLU A 1224 -50.79 20.40 15.13
C GLU A 1224 -51.61 20.11 13.83
N THR A 1225 -51.21 18.99 13.20
CA THR A 1225 -51.95 18.00 12.38
C THR A 1225 -51.70 17.88 10.87
N ASP A 1226 -51.50 16.59 10.49
CA ASP A 1226 -51.75 15.89 9.24
C ASP A 1226 -50.67 15.76 8.14
N SER A 1227 -50.04 14.57 8.14
CA SER A 1227 -49.70 13.76 6.95
C SER A 1227 -50.99 13.31 6.20
N PRO A 1228 -50.97 12.64 5.01
CA PRO A 1228 -49.85 12.03 4.27
C PRO A 1228 -49.89 12.20 2.73
N THR A 1229 -48.95 11.51 2.04
CA THR A 1229 -48.97 10.95 0.66
C THR A 1229 -48.10 11.59 -0.44
N ASN A 1230 -47.23 10.72 -1.00
CA ASN A 1230 -46.70 10.58 -2.38
C ASN A 1230 -46.22 11.89 -3.08
N TRP A 1231 -44.95 12.06 -3.44
CA TRP A 1231 -44.04 11.24 -4.25
C TRP A 1231 -42.58 11.55 -3.90
#